data_AF-C0BVY0-F1
#
_entry.id   AF-C0BVY0-F1
#
_cell.length_a   1.000
_cell.length_b   1.000
_cell.length_c   1.000
_cell.angle_alpha   90.00
_cell.angle_beta   90.00
_cell.angle_gamma   90.00
#
_symmetry.space_group_name_H-M   'P 1'
#
loop_
_entity.id
_entity.type
_entity.pdbx_description
1 polymer ?
#
loop_
_entity_poly.entity_id
_entity_poly.type
_entity_poly.pdbx_seq_one_letter_code
_entity_poly.pdbx_strand_id
1 'polypeptide(L)'
;MMDLEENKIIPDARAKRHGRGKLKIFFGYAAGTGKTYAMLQSAQKAKEAGIDVVAGYIEPHTRPETMALAQGLEMLPAKELPRRNMILREFDLEAALERRPELILIDELAHANAAGCRHEKRYQDIRELLKAGINVHTTVNVQHLESLNDLIAGITGVIVKERIPDSVFDGADQAELVDIEPEELLERMKEGKIYGKSGADRAMGNFFTEENLVSLREIALRRMADRVNRARDTMTPLRNGTAEHILICLSPSPSNGTVIRQAARMAAAFHGDFTALYVETPEASDRSRADIRQMNENMRLAEQLGAKIVTSYGSDIVEEIAAYAKVARVTKIVLGRTYTRRRLLFIKDSFSEQLSRLAPTLEIFLIPDTYDKSYRAEKRRKKPADVQSSTAKDAVVCVLSLICSTAIAFLLNRFFGFSAANIVMVYMLSVLMSAVFTSRQVWGIIASVMSILIFNFFFTEPYRTLQVNDPGYLITFCVMFITAVISSALTKKVKNYARQNAKKAYRTEILLETSRKLQDAGTLENIAKKTAEQLNMLLERNVYFYLGRPEKKNRPVVCKADETAPDMLEDDELAVAQWTYQNNKHAGYSTQTLPGARCLCMAVRSADKVFAVVAIDMQLREIPAFEEGIMGAILNECAFALEKEELIIERKEADVKLQKEQLRANLLRSISHDLRTPLTSISGNAETLMGNDSELSRQQRNAIYKDIYDDSMWLVNLVENLLSVTRIENGSMELNIQGEILEDVITEALRHVNRRGREQVITVECDELLMARMDVKLMLQVIINLTDNAVKYTPPHSEIMIKARRHGDKAVVTVADNGPGIKEDEKDRLFQMFYTSSNTVSDGRRGMGLGLTLCQAVVGAHGSEIKVYDNVPHGAVFRFELEVEEVIL
;
A
#
# COMPACT_ATOMS: atom_id res chain seq x y z
N MET A 1 15.83 27.74 -34.69
CA MET A 1 14.60 28.55 -34.70
C MET A 1 13.44 27.60 -34.45
N MET A 2 12.80 27.78 -33.30
CA MET A 2 11.47 27.30 -32.91
C MET A 2 11.15 25.80 -33.04
N ASP A 3 11.42 25.11 -31.92
CA ASP A 3 10.49 24.14 -31.35
C ASP A 3 9.18 24.84 -30.93
N LEU A 4 8.04 24.21 -31.27
CA LEU A 4 6.70 24.39 -30.68
C LEU A 4 6.01 23.02 -30.79
N GLU A 5 6.19 22.15 -29.80
CA GLU A 5 5.21 21.86 -28.73
C GLU A 5 3.81 21.51 -29.24
N GLU A 6 3.58 20.20 -29.43
CA GLU A 6 2.24 19.60 -29.46
C GLU A 6 1.85 19.16 -28.05
N ASN A 7 0.78 19.79 -27.60
CA ASN A 7 0.20 19.82 -26.27
C ASN A 7 -0.46 18.48 -25.91
N LYS A 8 0.12 17.71 -24.97
CA LYS A 8 -0.55 16.57 -24.32
C LYS A 8 -0.99 16.98 -22.92
N ILE A 9 -2.27 17.30 -22.83
CA ILE A 9 -3.01 17.63 -21.61
C ILE A 9 -2.87 16.48 -20.60
N ILE A 10 -2.13 16.71 -19.52
CA ILE A 10 -2.10 15.87 -18.32
C ILE A 10 -3.37 16.19 -17.52
N PRO A 11 -4.14 15.20 -17.03
CA PRO A 11 -5.35 15.48 -16.27
C PRO A 11 -5.03 16.20 -14.96
N ASP A 12 -5.67 17.36 -14.80
CA ASP A 12 -5.57 18.29 -13.68
C ASP A 12 -5.90 17.63 -12.33
N ALA A 13 -4.97 17.70 -11.36
CA ALA A 13 -5.13 17.14 -10.02
C ALA A 13 -6.24 17.82 -9.19
N ARG A 14 -6.83 18.93 -9.68
CA ARG A 14 -8.01 19.56 -9.07
C ARG A 14 -9.34 18.89 -9.43
N ALA A 15 -9.41 18.09 -10.50
CA ALA A 15 -10.66 17.48 -10.96
C ALA A 15 -11.19 16.36 -10.06
N LYS A 16 -10.40 15.83 -9.10
CA LYS A 16 -10.81 14.78 -8.15
C LYS A 16 -11.58 15.26 -6.90
N ARG A 17 -11.92 16.56 -6.79
CA ARG A 17 -12.62 17.13 -5.61
C ARG A 17 -14.17 17.10 -5.68
N HIS A 18 -14.79 16.35 -6.58
CA HIS A 18 -16.25 16.22 -6.58
C HIS A 18 -16.67 15.20 -5.53
N GLY A 19 -17.04 15.68 -4.33
CA GLY A 19 -17.63 14.88 -3.24
C GLY A 19 -17.12 15.18 -1.82
N ARG A 20 -16.06 16.01 -1.65
CA ARG A 20 -15.54 16.37 -0.32
C ARG A 20 -16.06 17.73 0.12
N GLY A 21 -16.52 17.85 1.37
CA GLY A 21 -16.97 19.10 1.98
C GLY A 21 -15.84 20.14 2.08
N LYS A 22 -16.23 21.42 2.15
CA LYS A 22 -15.32 22.57 2.19
C LYS A 22 -15.09 23.05 3.62
N LEU A 23 -13.84 23.40 3.94
CA LEU A 23 -13.46 23.95 5.24
C LEU A 23 -13.21 25.47 5.16
N LYS A 24 -13.96 26.24 5.94
CA LYS A 24 -13.73 27.68 6.16
C LYS A 24 -13.26 27.93 7.59
N ILE A 25 -12.10 28.57 7.74
CA ILE A 25 -11.50 28.90 9.05
C ILE A 25 -11.56 30.40 9.27
N PHE A 26 -12.15 30.83 10.38
CA PHE A 26 -12.07 32.20 10.89
C PHE A 26 -10.87 32.31 11.82
N PHE A 27 -9.81 32.96 11.33
CA PHE A 27 -8.51 33.03 11.95
C PHE A 27 -8.30 34.36 12.68
N GLY A 28 -7.73 34.34 13.87
CA GLY A 28 -7.45 35.55 14.64
C GLY A 28 -6.15 35.44 15.44
N TYR A 29 -5.62 36.58 15.87
CA TYR A 29 -4.37 36.61 16.63
C TYR A 29 -4.56 36.41 18.15
N ALA A 30 -5.77 36.63 18.66
CA ALA A 30 -6.08 36.49 20.09
C ALA A 30 -7.56 36.13 20.32
N ALA A 31 -7.90 35.73 21.54
CA ALA A 31 -9.30 35.62 21.97
C ALA A 31 -9.96 37.01 21.99
N GLY A 32 -11.26 37.08 21.67
CA GLY A 32 -12.01 38.34 21.69
C GLY A 32 -11.98 39.16 20.39
N THR A 33 -11.17 38.79 19.39
CA THR A 33 -11.13 39.47 18.06
C THR A 33 -12.43 39.40 17.27
N GLY A 34 -13.40 38.58 17.68
CA GLY A 34 -14.71 38.48 17.03
C GLY A 34 -14.87 37.30 16.07
N LYS A 35 -13.99 36.29 16.11
CA LYS A 35 -14.07 35.11 15.21
C LYS A 35 -15.42 34.40 15.24
N THR A 36 -15.96 34.09 16.42
CA THR A 36 -17.26 33.42 16.56
C THR A 36 -18.40 34.30 16.03
N TYR A 37 -18.32 35.61 16.22
CA TYR A 37 -19.27 36.56 15.65
C TYR A 37 -19.22 36.57 14.12
N ALA A 38 -18.02 36.66 13.52
CA ALA A 38 -17.84 36.59 12.07
C ALA A 38 -18.31 35.25 11.48
N MET A 39 -18.04 34.15 12.19
CA MET A 39 -18.50 32.81 11.82
C MET A 39 -20.04 32.74 11.80
N LEU A 40 -20.70 33.23 12.85
CA LEU A 40 -22.16 33.27 12.95
C LEU A 40 -22.79 34.21 11.91
N GLN A 41 -22.19 35.37 11.66
CA GLN A 41 -22.64 36.28 10.61
C GLN A 41 -22.54 35.64 9.23
N SER A 42 -21.45 34.91 8.95
CA SER A 42 -21.29 34.16 7.71
C SER A 42 -22.31 33.03 7.59
N ALA A 43 -22.71 32.41 8.71
CA ALA A 43 -23.73 31.36 8.75
C ALA A 43 -25.15 31.89 8.53
N GLN A 44 -25.49 33.03 9.13
CA GLN A 44 -26.79 33.69 8.88
C GLN A 44 -26.96 34.07 7.41
N LYS A 45 -25.92 34.64 6.78
CA LYS A 45 -25.92 34.90 5.33
C LYS A 45 -26.10 33.63 4.48
N ALA A 46 -25.47 32.52 4.88
CA ALA A 46 -25.63 31.24 4.20
C ALA A 46 -27.07 30.71 4.33
N LYS A 47 -27.68 30.86 5.51
CA LYS A 47 -29.08 30.49 5.75
C LYS A 47 -30.06 31.39 4.98
N GLU A 48 -29.82 32.70 4.91
CA GLU A 48 -30.59 33.63 4.08
C GLU A 48 -30.50 33.27 2.58
N ALA A 49 -29.38 32.70 2.15
CA ALA A 49 -29.18 32.16 0.80
C ALA A 49 -29.81 30.77 0.58
N GLY A 50 -30.52 30.22 1.57
CA GLY A 50 -31.23 28.94 1.48
C GLY A 50 -30.40 27.69 1.75
N ILE A 51 -29.19 27.82 2.29
CA ILE A 51 -28.33 26.66 2.66
C ILE A 51 -28.80 26.06 3.99
N ASP A 52 -28.84 24.73 4.10
CA ASP A 52 -29.11 24.03 5.37
C ASP A 52 -27.94 24.20 6.36
N VAL A 53 -28.13 25.07 7.36
CA VAL A 53 -27.11 25.43 8.35
C VAL A 53 -27.48 24.92 9.74
N VAL A 54 -26.59 24.10 10.30
CA VAL A 54 -26.70 23.58 11.67
C VAL A 54 -25.54 24.07 12.53
N ALA A 55 -25.83 24.46 13.75
CA ALA A 55 -24.83 24.76 14.76
C ALA A 55 -24.51 23.50 15.56
N GLY A 56 -23.32 22.94 15.33
CA GLY A 56 -22.87 21.72 15.98
C GLY A 56 -22.39 21.96 17.40
N TYR A 57 -21.38 22.83 17.56
CA TYR A 57 -20.90 23.26 18.86
C TYR A 57 -20.47 24.71 18.79
N ILE A 58 -21.06 25.55 19.64
CA ILE A 58 -20.69 26.96 19.81
C ILE A 58 -20.38 27.15 21.28
N GLU A 59 -19.19 27.66 21.59
CA GLU A 59 -18.79 27.90 22.96
C GLU A 59 -19.74 28.94 23.60
N PRO A 60 -20.28 28.70 24.81
CA PRO A 60 -21.20 29.65 25.45
C PRO A 60 -20.48 30.96 25.82
N HIS A 61 -20.58 31.97 24.95
CA HIS A 61 -20.01 33.29 25.21
C HIS A 61 -20.96 34.13 26.07
N THR A 62 -20.43 34.93 27.01
CA THR A 62 -21.19 35.88 27.85
C THR A 62 -21.83 37.05 27.10
N ARG A 63 -21.88 37.01 25.76
CA ARG A 63 -22.25 38.14 24.90
C ARG A 63 -23.67 38.00 24.36
N PRO A 64 -24.63 38.84 24.76
CA PRO A 64 -25.99 38.79 24.24
C PRO A 64 -26.06 39.05 22.73
N GLU A 65 -25.21 39.93 22.17
CA GLU A 65 -25.17 40.22 20.74
C GLU A 65 -24.67 39.04 19.87
N THR A 66 -23.67 38.29 20.36
CA THR A 66 -23.17 37.10 19.64
C THR A 66 -24.19 35.96 19.73
N MET A 67 -24.84 35.79 20.88
CA MET A 67 -25.89 34.79 21.04
C MET A 67 -27.18 35.15 20.27
N ALA A 68 -27.46 36.43 20.04
CA ALA A 68 -28.55 36.86 19.17
C ALA A 68 -28.36 36.36 17.73
N LEU A 69 -27.13 36.31 17.22
CA LEU A 69 -26.84 35.73 15.90
C LEU A 69 -26.93 34.19 15.89
N ALA A 70 -26.92 33.52 17.05
CA ALA A 70 -27.21 32.09 17.12
C ALA A 70 -28.73 31.82 17.14
N GLN A 71 -29.56 32.81 17.48
CA GLN A 71 -31.02 32.65 17.47
C GLN A 71 -31.52 32.39 16.06
N GLY A 72 -32.35 31.35 15.93
CA GLY A 72 -32.89 30.89 14.65
C GLY A 72 -32.05 29.85 13.93
N LEU A 73 -30.80 29.56 14.33
CA LEU A 73 -30.06 28.40 13.80
C LEU A 73 -30.50 27.11 14.51
N GLU A 74 -30.60 26.00 13.78
CA GLU A 74 -30.81 24.67 14.37
C GLU A 74 -29.55 24.32 15.19
N MET A 75 -29.70 23.98 16.47
CA MET A 75 -28.59 23.64 17.36
C MET A 75 -28.62 22.14 17.65
N LEU A 76 -27.49 21.43 17.43
CA LEU A 76 -27.35 20.05 17.89
C LEU A 76 -27.16 20.03 19.42
N PRO A 77 -27.77 19.06 20.13
CA PRO A 77 -27.56 18.90 21.55
C PRO A 77 -26.09 18.50 21.82
N ALA A 78 -25.45 19.16 22.78
CA ALA A 78 -24.10 18.81 23.19
C ALA A 78 -24.08 17.47 23.95
N LYS A 79 -23.07 16.64 23.70
CA LYS A 79 -22.85 15.38 24.42
C LYS A 79 -22.34 15.68 25.82
N GLU A 80 -23.11 15.32 26.85
CA GLU A 80 -22.75 15.55 28.25
C GLU A 80 -21.95 14.37 28.82
N LEU A 81 -20.69 14.61 29.20
CA LEU A 81 -19.79 13.60 29.74
C LEU A 81 -19.42 13.92 31.21
N PRO A 82 -19.68 13.01 32.17
CA PRO A 82 -19.35 13.24 33.57
C PRO A 82 -17.84 13.08 33.81
N ARG A 83 -17.18 14.12 34.36
CA ARG A 83 -15.75 14.06 34.72
C ARG A 83 -15.51 14.54 36.15
N ARG A 84 -15.24 13.59 37.04
CA ARG A 84 -14.76 13.68 38.44
C ARG A 84 -15.48 14.63 39.42
N ASN A 85 -16.05 15.77 39.00
CA ASN A 85 -16.99 16.67 39.71
C ASN A 85 -17.64 17.76 38.80
N MET A 86 -17.51 17.67 37.46
CA MET A 86 -18.15 18.60 36.50
C MET A 86 -18.73 17.82 35.30
N ILE A 87 -19.80 18.36 34.70
CA ILE A 87 -20.36 17.88 33.43
C ILE A 87 -19.65 18.64 32.30
N LEU A 88 -18.93 17.93 31.44
CA LEU A 88 -18.33 18.50 30.23
C LEU A 88 -19.33 18.40 29.08
N ARG A 89 -19.49 19.48 28.33
CA ARG A 89 -20.29 19.51 27.09
C ARG A 89 -19.36 19.41 25.91
N GLU A 90 -19.56 18.40 25.07
CA GLU A 90 -18.72 18.15 23.89
C GLU A 90 -19.57 18.10 22.61
N PHE A 91 -18.91 18.27 21.48
CA PHE A 91 -19.54 18.14 20.17
C PHE A 91 -19.94 16.68 19.88
N ASP A 92 -21.20 16.48 19.48
CA ASP A 92 -21.69 15.16 19.07
C ASP A 92 -21.47 14.93 17.56
N LEU A 93 -20.36 14.27 17.24
CA LEU A 93 -20.00 13.91 15.87
C LEU A 93 -21.00 12.92 15.23
N GLU A 94 -21.56 11.99 16.01
CA GLU A 94 -22.47 10.96 15.47
C GLU A 94 -23.78 11.58 15.05
N ALA A 95 -24.36 12.43 15.91
CA ALA A 95 -25.57 13.18 15.59
C ALA A 95 -25.38 14.08 14.35
N ALA A 96 -24.20 14.70 14.21
CA ALA A 96 -23.89 15.52 13.03
C ALA A 96 -23.79 14.70 11.73
N LEU A 97 -23.19 13.50 11.78
CA LEU A 97 -23.08 12.60 10.63
C LEU A 97 -24.42 11.96 10.24
N GLU A 98 -25.32 11.75 11.20
CA GLU A 98 -26.67 11.25 10.96
C GLU A 98 -27.57 12.34 10.34
N ARG A 99 -27.51 13.56 10.87
CA ARG A 99 -28.30 14.71 10.38
C ARG A 99 -27.91 15.19 8.98
N ARG A 100 -26.63 15.02 8.58
CA ARG A 100 -26.06 15.39 7.28
C ARG A 100 -26.45 16.81 6.78
N PRO A 101 -26.14 17.88 7.54
CA PRO A 101 -26.39 19.24 7.08
C PRO A 101 -25.46 19.63 5.91
N GLU A 102 -25.86 20.62 5.11
CA GLU A 102 -24.98 21.19 4.09
C GLU A 102 -23.81 21.98 4.70
N LEU A 103 -24.08 22.71 5.79
CA LEU A 103 -23.08 23.47 6.54
C LEU A 103 -23.24 23.25 8.05
N ILE A 104 -22.14 22.93 8.73
CA ILE A 104 -22.10 22.84 10.19
C ILE A 104 -21.10 23.84 10.79
N LEU A 105 -21.51 24.48 11.89
CA LEU A 105 -20.66 25.38 12.68
C LEU A 105 -20.05 24.64 13.85
N ILE A 106 -18.71 24.69 13.97
CA ILE A 106 -17.98 24.05 15.05
C ILE A 106 -16.90 25.03 15.54
N ASP A 107 -17.12 25.63 16.71
CA ASP A 107 -16.18 26.56 17.31
C ASP A 107 -14.93 25.84 17.88
N GLU A 108 -13.84 26.59 18.05
CA GLU A 108 -12.57 26.13 18.66
C GLU A 108 -11.92 24.89 18.01
N LEU A 109 -11.42 25.02 16.79
CA LEU A 109 -10.75 23.96 16.04
C LEU A 109 -9.63 23.21 16.81
N ALA A 110 -8.98 23.90 17.76
CA ALA A 110 -7.84 23.38 18.52
C ALA A 110 -8.20 22.58 19.77
N HIS A 111 -9.49 22.49 20.10
CA HIS A 111 -9.98 21.83 21.31
C HIS A 111 -9.54 20.36 21.39
N ALA A 112 -9.25 19.93 22.63
CA ALA A 112 -8.98 18.54 22.95
C ALA A 112 -10.23 17.89 23.53
N ASN A 113 -10.78 16.91 22.81
CA ASN A 113 -12.03 16.26 23.18
C ASN A 113 -11.86 15.48 24.51
N ALA A 114 -12.94 15.42 25.29
CA ALA A 114 -12.96 14.63 26.52
C ALA A 114 -12.70 13.12 26.28
N ALA A 115 -12.17 12.44 27.31
CA ALA A 115 -11.94 11.00 27.29
C ALA A 115 -13.28 10.25 27.12
N GLY A 116 -13.35 9.36 26.12
CA GLY A 116 -14.59 8.66 25.72
C GLY A 116 -15.17 9.15 24.40
N CYS A 117 -14.70 10.27 23.85
CA CYS A 117 -15.01 10.69 22.48
C CYS A 117 -14.25 9.85 21.43
N ARG A 118 -14.79 9.78 20.21
CA ARG A 118 -14.23 8.98 19.10
C ARG A 118 -12.82 9.39 18.69
N HIS A 119 -12.54 10.69 18.71
CA HIS A 119 -11.23 11.27 18.42
C HIS A 119 -10.71 12.09 19.60
N GLU A 120 -9.38 12.19 19.71
CA GLU A 120 -8.72 12.99 20.77
C GLU A 120 -8.81 14.50 20.49
N LYS A 121 -8.90 14.91 19.22
CA LYS A 121 -8.85 16.32 18.81
C LYS A 121 -10.01 16.69 17.89
N ARG A 122 -10.59 17.88 18.10
CA ARG A 122 -11.74 18.37 17.33
C ARG A 122 -11.47 18.53 15.83
N TYR A 123 -10.25 18.88 15.43
CA TYR A 123 -9.89 18.91 14.00
C TYR A 123 -9.99 17.53 13.31
N GLN A 124 -9.89 16.43 14.06
CA GLN A 124 -10.07 15.08 13.52
C GLN A 124 -11.56 14.81 13.22
N ASP A 125 -12.45 15.25 14.11
CA ASP A 125 -13.91 15.21 13.89
C ASP A 125 -14.29 16.01 12.64
N ILE A 126 -13.76 17.23 12.51
CA ILE A 126 -13.98 18.10 11.34
C ILE A 126 -13.47 17.43 10.07
N ARG A 127 -12.32 16.75 10.10
CA ARG A 127 -11.83 16.00 8.94
C ARG A 127 -12.77 14.86 8.53
N GLU A 128 -13.43 14.21 9.48
CA GLU A 128 -14.42 13.17 9.18
C GLU A 128 -15.68 13.77 8.53
N LEU A 129 -16.18 14.89 9.06
CA LEU A 129 -17.32 15.62 8.47
C LEU A 129 -17.04 16.05 7.01
N LEU A 130 -15.86 16.62 6.75
CA LEU A 130 -15.46 17.02 5.40
C LEU A 130 -15.39 15.81 4.44
N LYS A 131 -14.98 14.63 4.93
CA LYS A 131 -14.99 13.40 4.12
C LYS A 131 -16.40 12.91 3.83
N ALA A 132 -17.35 13.13 4.74
CA ALA A 132 -18.76 12.83 4.54
C ALA A 132 -19.48 13.82 3.59
N GLY A 133 -18.78 14.83 3.07
CA GLY A 133 -19.33 15.82 2.15
C GLY A 133 -19.92 17.06 2.83
N ILE A 134 -19.84 17.17 4.16
CA ILE A 134 -20.43 18.27 4.94
C ILE A 134 -19.45 19.45 4.97
N ASN A 135 -19.93 20.67 4.67
CA ASN A 135 -19.10 21.87 4.78
C ASN A 135 -18.97 22.29 6.26
N VAL A 136 -17.80 22.77 6.67
CA VAL A 136 -17.54 23.13 8.06
C VAL A 136 -17.01 24.56 8.15
N HIS A 137 -17.63 25.35 9.01
CA HIS A 137 -17.13 26.65 9.44
C HIS A 137 -16.61 26.54 10.89
N THR A 138 -15.36 26.98 11.12
CA THR A 138 -14.70 26.84 12.41
C THR A 138 -13.83 28.05 12.74
N THR A 139 -13.44 28.20 14.01
CA THR A 139 -12.55 29.28 14.44
C THR A 139 -11.23 28.74 14.99
N VAL A 140 -10.15 29.51 14.81
CA VAL A 140 -8.86 29.20 15.42
C VAL A 140 -8.02 30.45 15.65
N ASN A 141 -7.17 30.42 16.67
CA ASN A 141 -6.18 31.46 16.91
C ASN A 141 -4.78 31.06 16.48
N VAL A 142 -3.93 32.05 16.21
CA VAL A 142 -2.51 31.87 15.85
C VAL A 142 -1.72 31.04 16.88
N GLN A 143 -2.01 31.17 18.18
CA GLN A 143 -1.31 30.41 19.23
C GLN A 143 -1.53 28.89 19.19
N HIS A 144 -2.58 28.44 18.50
CA HIS A 144 -2.90 27.03 18.39
C HIS A 144 -2.18 26.35 17.21
N LEU A 145 -1.49 27.10 16.35
CA LEU A 145 -0.67 26.49 15.30
C LEU A 145 0.61 25.89 15.91
N GLU A 146 0.82 24.58 15.70
CA GLU A 146 1.96 23.85 16.28
C GLU A 146 3.29 24.50 15.92
N SER A 147 3.48 24.89 14.66
CA SER A 147 4.75 25.48 14.21
C SER A 147 5.08 26.77 14.92
N LEU A 148 4.10 27.55 15.41
CA LEU A 148 4.27 28.89 15.99
C LEU A 148 4.27 28.94 17.52
N ASN A 149 3.87 27.85 18.17
CA ASN A 149 3.63 27.79 19.62
C ASN A 149 4.82 28.30 20.46
N ASP A 150 6.05 27.85 20.17
CA ASP A 150 7.24 28.26 20.94
C ASP A 150 7.59 29.74 20.79
N LEU A 151 7.38 30.30 19.59
CA LEU A 151 7.67 31.71 19.33
C LEU A 151 6.67 32.56 20.11
N ILE A 152 5.41 32.18 20.09
CA ILE A 152 4.35 32.85 20.85
C ILE A 152 4.55 32.68 22.36
N ALA A 153 4.97 31.51 22.82
CA ALA A 153 5.32 31.28 24.22
C ALA A 153 6.53 32.13 24.65
N GLY A 154 7.49 32.37 23.76
CA GLY A 154 8.63 33.26 24.01
C GLY A 154 8.24 34.74 24.17
N ILE A 155 7.20 35.19 23.45
CA ILE A 155 6.68 36.56 23.53
C ILE A 155 5.73 36.71 24.73
N THR A 156 4.76 35.82 24.84
CA THR A 156 3.65 35.94 25.81
C THR A 156 3.94 35.32 27.18
N GLY A 157 4.99 34.50 27.29
CA GLY A 157 5.31 33.74 28.50
C GLY A 157 4.33 32.60 28.82
N VAL A 158 3.32 32.35 27.97
CA VAL A 158 2.26 31.35 28.20
C VAL A 158 2.39 30.20 27.20
N ILE A 159 2.50 28.97 27.71
CA ILE A 159 2.54 27.75 26.89
C ILE A 159 1.12 27.21 26.71
N VAL A 160 0.64 27.20 25.47
CA VAL A 160 -0.67 26.69 25.10
C VAL A 160 -0.59 25.18 24.83
N LYS A 161 -1.45 24.40 25.47
CA LYS A 161 -1.48 22.93 25.33
C LYS A 161 -2.34 22.45 24.16
N GLU A 162 -3.40 23.17 23.85
CA GLU A 162 -4.31 22.88 22.75
C GLU A 162 -3.74 23.40 21.43
N ARG A 163 -3.48 22.50 20.49
CA ARG A 163 -2.72 22.78 19.27
C ARG A 163 -3.25 21.97 18.09
N ILE A 164 -3.03 22.49 16.89
CA ILE A 164 -3.37 21.87 15.62
C ILE A 164 -2.15 21.82 14.69
N PRO A 165 -2.04 20.78 13.86
CA PRO A 165 -1.04 20.74 12.79
C PRO A 165 -1.29 21.85 11.77
N ASP A 166 -0.20 22.49 11.32
CA ASP A 166 -0.24 23.53 10.28
C ASP A 166 -0.91 23.10 8.98
N SER A 167 -0.82 21.81 8.63
CA SER A 167 -1.47 21.24 7.45
C SER A 167 -3.00 21.33 7.48
N VAL A 168 -3.62 21.38 8.66
CA VAL A 168 -5.07 21.59 8.79
C VAL A 168 -5.45 23.01 8.37
N PHE A 169 -4.64 24.00 8.77
CA PHE A 169 -4.84 25.39 8.42
C PHE A 169 -4.51 25.66 6.93
N ASP A 170 -3.37 25.16 6.46
CA ASP A 170 -2.93 25.33 5.08
C ASP A 170 -3.85 24.58 4.09
N GLY A 171 -4.42 23.44 4.50
CA GLY A 171 -5.32 22.62 3.69
C GLY A 171 -6.79 23.09 3.67
N ALA A 172 -7.16 24.13 4.43
CA ALA A 172 -8.50 24.69 4.41
C ALA A 172 -8.80 25.36 3.06
N ASP A 173 -10.03 25.27 2.57
CA ASP A 173 -10.43 25.87 1.30
C ASP A 173 -10.49 27.40 1.40
N GLN A 174 -10.92 27.93 2.55
CA GLN A 174 -10.92 29.36 2.83
C GLN A 174 -10.43 29.62 4.25
N ALA A 175 -9.61 30.66 4.42
CA ALA A 175 -9.28 31.22 5.72
C ALA A 175 -9.57 32.72 5.68
N GLU A 176 -10.30 33.22 6.66
CA GLU A 176 -10.69 34.63 6.79
C GLU A 176 -10.03 35.20 8.04
N LEU A 177 -9.20 36.23 7.87
CA LEU A 177 -8.55 36.89 8.99
C LEU A 177 -9.55 37.86 9.64
N VAL A 178 -9.87 37.61 10.91
CA VAL A 178 -10.69 38.49 11.74
C VAL A 178 -9.75 39.34 12.59
N ASP A 179 -9.48 40.54 12.07
CA ASP A 179 -8.55 41.50 12.65
C ASP A 179 -9.27 42.66 13.34
N ILE A 180 -8.68 43.15 14.43
CA ILE A 180 -9.13 44.29 15.22
C ILE A 180 -7.88 45.00 15.74
N GLU A 181 -7.92 46.32 15.87
CA GLU A 181 -6.80 47.07 16.43
C GLU A 181 -6.51 46.62 17.88
N PRO A 182 -5.24 46.40 18.28
CA PRO A 182 -4.88 45.95 19.62
C PRO A 182 -5.43 46.84 20.75
N GLU A 183 -5.45 48.16 20.55
CA GLU A 183 -6.01 49.12 21.49
C GLU A 183 -7.52 48.89 21.71
N GLU A 184 -8.28 48.68 20.63
CA GLU A 184 -9.71 48.40 20.68
C GLU A 184 -9.99 47.03 21.34
N LEU A 185 -9.13 46.04 21.11
CA LEU A 185 -9.25 44.73 21.78
C LEU A 185 -9.03 44.85 23.30
N LEU A 186 -8.06 45.66 23.73
CA LEU A 186 -7.80 45.95 25.15
C LEU A 186 -8.95 46.74 25.77
N GLU A 187 -9.52 47.70 25.04
CA GLU A 187 -10.69 48.46 25.48
C GLU A 187 -11.91 47.55 25.66
N ARG A 188 -12.22 46.69 24.68
CA ARG A 188 -13.27 45.66 24.79
C ARG A 188 -13.04 44.71 25.96
N MET A 189 -11.79 44.43 26.32
CA MET A 189 -11.44 43.63 27.49
C MET A 189 -11.75 44.39 28.79
N LYS A 190 -11.34 45.66 28.89
CA LYS A 190 -11.58 46.56 30.05
C LYS A 190 -13.06 46.80 30.31
N GLU A 191 -13.85 46.90 29.24
CA GLU A 191 -15.31 47.02 29.31
C GLU A 191 -16.01 45.72 29.75
N GLY A 192 -15.27 44.62 29.96
CA GLY A 192 -15.82 43.33 30.37
C GLY A 192 -16.52 42.56 29.25
N LYS A 193 -16.32 42.95 27.98
CA LYS A 193 -16.95 42.31 26.80
C LYS A 193 -16.25 41.01 26.38
N ILE A 194 -15.10 40.63 26.96
CA ILE A 194 -14.33 39.42 26.61
C ILE A 194 -14.33 38.37 27.73
N TYR A 195 -14.13 38.77 28.99
CA TYR A 195 -14.20 37.91 30.17
C TYR A 195 -15.07 38.55 31.26
N GLY A 196 -15.73 37.72 32.08
CA GLY A 196 -16.40 38.20 33.29
C GLY A 196 -15.41 38.86 34.27
N LYS A 197 -15.89 39.78 35.12
CA LYS A 197 -15.08 40.62 36.03
C LYS A 197 -14.04 39.86 36.88
N SER A 198 -14.24 38.57 37.14
CA SER A 198 -13.35 37.72 37.95
C SER A 198 -12.20 37.05 37.15
N GLY A 199 -12.30 36.98 35.82
CA GLY A 199 -11.33 36.31 34.93
C GLY A 199 -10.36 37.24 34.22
N ALA A 200 -10.73 38.52 34.06
CA ALA A 200 -9.92 39.53 33.38
C ALA A 200 -8.58 39.79 34.10
N ASP A 201 -8.59 39.91 35.44
CA ASP A 201 -7.40 40.26 36.24
C ASP A 201 -6.28 39.19 36.18
N ARG A 202 -6.62 37.90 36.00
CA ARG A 202 -5.63 36.82 35.83
C ARG A 202 -5.05 36.76 34.42
N ALA A 203 -5.82 37.13 33.41
CA ALA A 203 -5.39 37.13 32.00
C ALA A 203 -4.51 38.36 31.67
N MET A 204 -4.68 39.46 32.41
CA MET A 204 -3.97 40.73 32.22
C MET A 204 -2.49 40.72 32.58
N GLY A 205 -1.99 39.72 33.31
CA GLY A 205 -0.63 39.76 33.84
C GLY A 205 0.49 39.69 32.80
N ASN A 206 0.31 38.92 31.71
CA ASN A 206 1.38 38.65 30.73
C ASN A 206 0.92 38.47 29.27
N PHE A 207 -0.30 37.99 28.99
CA PHE A 207 -0.70 37.64 27.62
C PHE A 207 -1.31 38.81 26.85
N PHE A 208 -2.17 39.62 27.50
CA PHE A 208 -2.88 40.74 26.89
C PHE A 208 -2.20 42.09 27.19
N THR A 209 -0.93 42.22 26.79
CA THR A 209 -0.25 43.52 26.74
C THR A 209 -0.29 44.06 25.31
N GLU A 210 -0.27 45.37 25.15
CA GLU A 210 -0.30 46.01 23.82
C GLU A 210 0.84 45.51 22.92
N GLU A 211 2.06 45.45 23.44
CA GLU A 211 3.25 44.93 22.75
C GLU A 211 3.07 43.47 22.29
N ASN A 212 2.51 42.61 23.14
CA ASN A 212 2.26 41.21 22.81
C ASN A 212 1.17 41.07 21.75
N LEU A 213 0.10 41.86 21.83
CA LEU A 213 -1.00 41.83 20.85
C LEU A 213 -0.55 42.36 19.47
N VAL A 214 0.27 43.41 19.42
CA VAL A 214 0.90 43.88 18.18
C VAL A 214 1.74 42.78 17.54
N SER A 215 2.58 42.11 18.34
CA SER A 215 3.42 41.01 17.87
C SER A 215 2.59 39.82 17.35
N LEU A 216 1.53 39.43 18.09
CA LEU A 216 0.62 38.36 17.68
C LEU A 216 -0.12 38.70 16.39
N ARG A 217 -0.55 39.95 16.22
CA ARG A 217 -1.19 40.45 15.00
C ARG A 217 -0.25 40.38 13.81
N GLU A 218 1.01 40.80 13.96
CA GLU A 218 2.03 40.69 12.91
C GLU A 218 2.25 39.23 12.49
N ILE A 219 2.39 38.33 13.47
CA ILE A 219 2.57 36.89 13.21
C ILE A 219 1.35 36.31 12.46
N ALA A 220 0.13 36.69 12.84
CA ALA A 220 -1.10 36.23 12.19
C ALA A 220 -1.20 36.73 10.74
N LEU A 221 -0.90 38.01 10.50
CA LEU A 221 -0.88 38.61 9.16
C LEU A 221 0.14 37.92 8.26
N ARG A 222 1.36 37.71 8.76
CA ARG A 222 2.42 37.02 8.04
C ARG A 222 2.03 35.59 7.70
N ARG A 223 1.44 34.86 8.65
CA ARG A 223 0.99 33.48 8.43
C ARG A 223 -0.12 33.39 7.37
N MET A 224 -1.02 34.36 7.33
CA MET A 224 -2.04 34.46 6.28
C MET A 224 -1.41 34.74 4.91
N ALA A 225 -0.43 35.64 4.82
CA ALA A 225 0.30 35.92 3.59
C ALA A 225 1.04 34.67 3.06
N ASP A 226 1.74 33.94 3.94
CA ASP A 226 2.45 32.70 3.58
C ASP A 226 1.51 31.64 2.98
N ARG A 227 0.28 31.52 3.53
CA ARG A 227 -0.75 30.60 2.99
C ARG A 227 -1.18 31.00 1.57
N VAL A 228 -1.36 32.29 1.31
CA VAL A 228 -1.73 32.80 -0.03
C VAL A 228 -0.62 32.53 -1.04
N ASN A 229 0.64 32.72 -0.65
CA ASN A 229 1.80 32.44 -1.52
C ASN A 229 1.91 30.94 -1.86
N ARG A 230 1.76 30.04 -0.88
CA ARG A 230 1.76 28.58 -1.11
C ARG A 230 0.68 28.11 -2.09
N ALA A 231 -0.52 28.70 -2.03
CA ALA A 231 -1.60 28.40 -2.97
C ALA A 231 -1.28 28.80 -4.41
N ARG A 232 -0.36 29.76 -4.60
CA ARG A 232 0.12 30.22 -5.91
C ARG A 232 1.27 29.36 -6.43
N ASP A 233 2.19 28.93 -5.58
CA ASP A 233 3.32 28.06 -5.97
C ASP A 233 2.85 26.67 -6.46
N THR A 234 1.73 26.16 -5.94
CA THR A 234 1.11 24.92 -6.44
C THR A 234 0.57 25.03 -7.87
N MET A 235 0.42 26.25 -8.42
CA MET A 235 -0.02 26.51 -9.79
C MET A 235 1.12 26.78 -10.78
N THR A 236 2.37 26.82 -10.33
CA THR A 236 3.53 27.09 -11.20
C THR A 236 4.69 26.14 -10.85
N PRO A 237 4.89 25.04 -11.61
CA PRO A 237 5.98 24.11 -11.36
C PRO A 237 7.27 24.64 -12.00
N LEU A 238 7.81 25.75 -11.51
CA LEU A 238 9.11 26.24 -11.95
C LEU A 238 9.86 26.96 -10.83
N ARG A 239 10.70 26.20 -10.14
CA ARG A 239 12.02 26.66 -9.68
C ARG A 239 12.94 25.46 -9.44
N ASN A 240 13.75 25.14 -10.43
CA ASN A 240 14.92 24.26 -10.33
C ASN A 240 16.04 24.96 -9.51
N GLY A 241 15.77 25.28 -8.25
CA GLY A 241 16.83 25.48 -7.26
C GLY A 241 17.16 24.11 -6.67
N THR A 242 18.43 23.80 -6.43
CA THR A 242 18.84 22.60 -5.69
C THR A 242 18.06 22.54 -4.37
N ALA A 243 17.07 21.64 -4.27
CA ALA A 243 16.24 21.51 -3.07
C ALA A 243 17.17 21.29 -1.87
N GLU A 244 17.15 22.22 -0.92
CA GLU A 244 17.97 22.07 0.29
C GLU A 244 17.43 20.88 1.09
N HIS A 245 18.30 19.98 1.52
CA HIS A 245 17.90 18.90 2.41
C HIS A 245 18.30 19.25 3.84
N ILE A 246 17.30 19.37 4.71
CA ILE A 246 17.43 19.75 6.12
C ILE A 246 17.25 18.51 7.01
N LEU A 247 18.27 18.26 7.84
CA LEU A 247 18.33 17.16 8.77
C LEU A 247 18.15 17.64 10.22
N ILE A 248 17.42 16.87 11.01
CA ILE A 248 17.44 16.97 12.47
C ILE A 248 17.80 15.66 13.12
N CYS A 249 18.34 15.74 14.34
CA CYS A 249 18.57 14.56 15.16
C CYS A 249 17.53 14.47 16.27
N LEU A 250 16.85 13.32 16.33
CA LEU A 250 15.86 13.04 17.36
C LEU A 250 16.54 12.59 18.65
N SER A 251 16.06 13.13 19.78
CA SER A 251 16.57 12.78 21.10
C SER A 251 15.47 12.80 22.15
N PRO A 252 15.61 12.06 23.27
CA PRO A 252 14.65 12.08 24.38
C PRO A 252 14.73 13.38 25.22
N SER A 253 15.38 14.43 24.71
CA SER A 253 15.44 15.72 25.40
C SER A 253 14.12 16.49 25.20
N PRO A 254 13.52 17.08 26.24
CA PRO A 254 12.34 17.94 26.09
C PRO A 254 12.59 19.14 25.16
N SER A 255 13.83 19.64 25.11
CA SER A 255 14.23 20.75 24.23
C SER A 255 14.30 20.40 22.74
N ASN A 256 14.30 19.10 22.41
CA ASN A 256 14.32 18.65 21.02
C ASN A 256 13.06 19.08 20.26
N GLY A 257 11.92 19.26 20.95
CA GLY A 257 10.69 19.79 20.34
C GLY A 257 10.89 21.17 19.69
N THR A 258 11.61 22.07 20.35
CA THR A 258 11.94 23.40 19.79
C THR A 258 12.87 23.30 18.59
N VAL A 259 13.82 22.35 18.63
CA VAL A 259 14.72 22.08 17.50
C VAL A 259 13.96 21.59 16.28
N ILE A 260 13.05 20.64 16.48
CA ILE A 260 12.19 20.08 15.43
C ILE A 260 11.36 21.20 14.77
N ARG A 261 10.69 22.05 15.58
CA ARG A 261 9.85 23.15 15.07
C ARG A 261 10.65 24.17 14.26
N GLN A 262 11.83 24.56 14.71
CA GLN A 262 12.67 25.50 13.96
C GLN A 262 13.20 24.90 12.64
N ALA A 263 13.58 23.63 12.66
CA ALA A 263 14.01 22.95 11.44
C ALA A 263 12.87 22.79 10.42
N ALA A 264 11.65 22.49 10.88
CA ALA A 264 10.48 22.43 10.01
C ALA A 264 10.18 23.77 9.33
N ARG A 265 10.31 24.89 10.07
CA ARG A 265 10.19 26.24 9.49
C ARG A 265 11.28 26.53 8.47
N MET A 266 12.51 26.09 8.76
CA MET A 266 13.62 26.22 7.82
C MET A 266 13.34 25.45 6.54
N ALA A 267 12.85 24.20 6.65
CA ALA A 267 12.54 23.38 5.49
C ALA A 267 11.40 23.98 4.66
N ALA A 268 10.37 24.52 5.33
CA ALA A 268 9.29 25.23 4.69
C ALA A 268 9.77 26.51 3.97
N ALA A 269 10.71 27.27 4.54
CA ALA A 269 11.24 28.50 3.97
C ALA A 269 12.16 28.26 2.77
N PHE A 270 12.93 27.17 2.78
CA PHE A 270 13.82 26.78 1.68
C PHE A 270 13.15 25.87 0.64
N HIS A 271 11.88 25.52 0.83
CA HIS A 271 11.16 24.53 0.02
C HIS A 271 11.96 23.22 -0.14
N GLY A 272 12.58 22.81 0.96
CA GLY A 272 13.55 21.73 1.02
C GLY A 272 13.00 20.42 1.58
N ASP A 273 13.73 19.33 1.35
CA ASP A 273 13.45 18.04 1.98
C ASP A 273 13.68 18.13 3.49
N PHE A 274 12.78 17.55 4.28
CA PHE A 274 12.88 17.56 5.74
C PHE A 274 12.98 16.13 6.28
N THR A 275 14.10 15.81 6.93
CA THR A 275 14.35 14.47 7.48
C THR A 275 14.71 14.55 8.95
N ALA A 276 14.15 13.63 9.74
CA ALA A 276 14.49 13.46 11.15
C ALA A 276 15.17 12.11 11.37
N LEU A 277 16.45 12.15 11.76
CA LEU A 277 17.28 10.98 12.00
C LEU A 277 17.29 10.63 13.49
N TYR A 278 16.89 9.41 13.81
CA TYR A 278 17.13 8.79 15.09
C TYR A 278 18.31 7.82 15.00
N VAL A 279 19.28 7.94 15.92
CA VAL A 279 20.36 6.95 16.04
C VAL A 279 20.12 6.10 17.28
N GLU A 280 19.86 4.81 17.06
CA GLU A 280 19.65 3.84 18.12
C GLU A 280 20.99 3.24 18.56
N THR A 281 21.35 3.52 19.81
CA THR A 281 22.57 3.02 20.45
C THR A 281 22.29 1.74 21.25
N PRO A 282 23.26 0.83 21.45
CA PRO A 282 23.09 -0.38 22.27
C PRO A 282 22.66 -0.12 23.72
N GLU A 283 22.97 1.05 24.26
CA GLU A 283 22.58 1.49 25.61
C GLU A 283 21.15 2.06 25.66
N ALA A 284 20.47 2.17 24.51
CA ALA A 284 19.10 2.69 24.43
C ALA A 284 18.07 1.73 25.04
N SER A 285 18.40 0.43 25.17
CA SER A 285 17.54 -0.58 25.82
C SER A 285 17.40 -0.39 27.33
N ASP A 286 18.34 0.31 27.98
CA ASP A 286 18.33 0.58 29.43
C ASP A 286 17.66 1.92 29.78
N ARG A 287 16.94 2.55 28.83
CA ARG A 287 16.30 3.85 29.04
C ARG A 287 15.09 3.75 29.96
N SER A 288 14.91 4.79 30.78
CA SER A 288 13.71 4.94 31.60
C SER A 288 12.45 4.99 30.72
N ARG A 289 11.34 4.43 31.20
CA ARG A 289 10.02 4.54 30.51
C ARG A 289 9.64 5.99 30.19
N ALA A 290 10.11 6.96 30.97
CA ALA A 290 9.89 8.39 30.69
C ALA A 290 10.66 8.87 29.44
N ASP A 291 11.90 8.43 29.25
CA ASP A 291 12.73 8.80 28.09
C ASP A 291 12.15 8.21 26.80
N ILE A 292 11.64 6.98 26.86
CA ILE A 292 10.98 6.32 25.71
C ILE A 292 9.72 7.11 25.31
N ARG A 293 8.89 7.49 26.28
CA ARG A 293 7.70 8.32 26.01
C ARG A 293 8.06 9.66 25.39
N GLN A 294 9.02 10.39 25.98
CA GLN A 294 9.46 11.69 25.44
C GLN A 294 10.03 11.55 24.02
N MET A 295 10.74 10.45 23.75
CA MET A 295 11.28 10.19 22.42
C MET A 295 10.18 9.95 21.39
N ASN A 296 9.19 9.14 21.74
CA ASN A 296 8.04 8.87 20.86
C ASN A 296 7.23 10.15 20.62
N GLU A 297 7.09 11.03 21.61
CA GLU A 297 6.48 12.35 21.42
C GLU A 297 7.27 13.22 20.42
N ASN A 298 8.60 13.24 20.52
CA ASN A 298 9.46 14.00 19.60
C ASN A 298 9.45 13.43 18.18
N MET A 299 9.45 12.10 18.02
CA MET A 299 9.26 11.43 16.72
C MET A 299 7.93 11.81 16.08
N ARG A 300 6.84 11.72 16.85
CA ARG A 300 5.48 12.09 16.42
C ARG A 300 5.40 13.56 15.99
N LEU A 301 6.02 14.47 16.76
CA LEU A 301 6.07 15.90 16.42
C LEU A 301 6.79 16.14 15.09
N ALA A 302 7.91 15.45 14.85
CA ALA A 302 8.65 15.57 13.60
C ALA A 302 7.81 15.10 12.39
N GLU A 303 7.12 13.97 12.50
CA GLU A 303 6.19 13.49 11.47
C GLU A 303 5.06 14.48 11.18
N GLN A 304 4.43 15.03 12.23
CA GLN A 304 3.35 16.01 12.10
C GLN A 304 3.78 17.29 11.36
N LEU A 305 5.04 17.66 11.49
CA LEU A 305 5.65 18.80 10.81
C LEU A 305 6.22 18.45 9.43
N GLY A 306 5.99 17.23 8.95
CA GLY A 306 6.35 16.79 7.60
C GLY A 306 7.75 16.20 7.47
N ALA A 307 8.41 15.83 8.57
CA ALA A 307 9.71 15.17 8.51
C ALA A 307 9.57 13.70 8.09
N LYS A 308 10.45 13.24 7.20
CA LYS A 308 10.68 11.81 6.97
C LYS A 308 11.51 11.24 8.13
N ILE A 309 10.97 10.29 8.88
CA ILE A 309 11.70 9.65 9.97
C ILE A 309 12.63 8.58 9.41
N VAL A 310 13.90 8.60 9.82
CA VAL A 310 14.90 7.58 9.49
C VAL A 310 15.58 7.12 10.76
N THR A 311 15.72 5.81 10.94
CA THR A 311 16.43 5.23 12.09
C THR A 311 17.72 4.58 11.63
N SER A 312 18.86 5.02 12.15
CA SER A 312 20.16 4.36 11.99
C SER A 312 20.58 3.66 13.28
N TYR A 313 21.41 2.63 13.17
CA TYR A 313 21.90 1.83 14.28
C TYR A 313 23.42 1.88 14.34
N GLY A 314 23.97 2.49 15.39
CA GLY A 314 25.41 2.58 15.57
C GLY A 314 25.81 2.78 17.03
N SER A 315 27.05 2.44 17.34
CA SER A 315 27.63 2.70 18.67
C SER A 315 28.08 4.15 18.84
N ASP A 316 28.44 4.82 17.75
CA ASP A 316 28.83 6.24 17.73
C ASP A 316 27.78 7.07 16.99
N ILE A 317 27.15 7.99 17.72
CA ILE A 317 26.06 8.83 17.20
C ILE A 317 26.59 9.80 16.14
N VAL A 318 27.80 10.35 16.31
CA VAL A 318 28.32 11.40 15.42
C VAL A 318 28.74 10.80 14.08
N GLU A 319 29.38 9.64 14.10
CA GLU A 319 29.78 8.93 12.88
C GLU A 319 28.55 8.54 12.04
N GLU A 320 27.50 8.03 12.68
CA GLU A 320 26.25 7.67 11.99
C GLU A 320 25.55 8.88 11.37
N ILE A 321 25.46 9.99 12.11
CA ILE A 321 24.87 11.23 11.58
C ILE A 321 25.68 11.74 10.39
N ALA A 322 27.02 11.74 10.49
CA ALA A 322 27.88 12.17 9.39
C ALA A 322 27.78 11.25 8.17
N ALA A 323 27.74 9.93 8.37
CA ALA A 323 27.58 8.96 7.30
C ALA A 323 26.23 9.14 6.59
N TYR A 324 25.15 9.26 7.35
CA TYR A 324 23.82 9.51 6.82
C TYR A 324 23.77 10.83 6.04
N ALA A 325 24.30 11.92 6.62
CA ALA A 325 24.31 13.24 5.99
C ALA A 325 25.00 13.22 4.62
N LYS A 326 26.10 12.46 4.47
CA LYS A 326 26.81 12.30 3.19
C LYS A 326 25.98 11.52 2.17
N VAL A 327 25.43 10.38 2.56
CA VAL A 327 24.65 9.51 1.66
C VAL A 327 23.37 10.20 1.19
N ALA A 328 22.66 10.85 2.11
CA ALA A 328 21.40 11.53 1.83
C ALA A 328 21.60 12.96 1.27
N ARG A 329 22.85 13.37 1.00
CA ARG A 329 23.22 14.71 0.48
C ARG A 329 22.58 15.85 1.28
N VAL A 330 22.62 15.73 2.60
CA VAL A 330 22.09 16.74 3.52
C VAL A 330 22.93 18.02 3.40
N THR A 331 22.24 19.14 3.24
CA THR A 331 22.86 20.46 3.12
C THR A 331 23.00 21.16 4.47
N LYS A 332 21.99 21.01 5.34
CA LYS A 332 21.90 21.68 6.64
C LYS A 332 21.47 20.71 7.72
N ILE A 333 22.08 20.82 8.90
CA ILE A 333 21.65 20.10 10.09
C ILE A 333 21.30 21.08 11.20
N VAL A 334 20.15 20.87 11.85
CA VAL A 334 19.70 21.70 12.96
C VAL A 334 19.82 20.90 14.26
N LEU A 335 20.57 21.45 15.21
CA LEU A 335 20.92 20.80 16.48
C LEU A 335 20.66 21.71 17.67
N GLY A 336 20.28 21.12 18.80
CA GLY A 336 20.24 21.83 20.08
C GLY A 336 21.65 22.08 20.63
N ARG A 337 21.86 23.24 21.27
CA ARG A 337 23.15 23.57 21.88
C ARG A 337 23.47 22.61 23.03
N THR A 338 24.53 21.82 22.87
CA THR A 338 24.99 20.89 23.91
C THR A 338 26.12 21.52 24.71
N TYR A 339 25.91 21.83 25.99
CA TYR A 339 26.99 22.33 26.86
C TYR A 339 27.87 21.18 27.35
N THR A 340 29.10 21.08 26.82
CA THR A 340 30.16 20.21 27.39
C THR A 340 30.87 20.95 28.52
N ARG A 341 30.89 20.37 29.73
CA ARG A 341 31.65 20.94 30.85
C ARG A 341 33.13 20.60 30.64
N ARG A 342 33.99 21.61 30.45
CA ARG A 342 35.45 21.43 30.46
C ARG A 342 35.86 20.86 31.83
N ARG A 343 36.38 19.63 31.87
CA ARG A 343 37.13 19.13 33.03
C ARG A 343 38.57 19.58 32.86
N LEU A 344 39.19 19.97 33.98
CA LEU A 344 40.51 20.64 34.06
C LEU A 344 41.68 19.91 33.36
N LEU A 345 41.50 18.66 32.91
CA LEU A 345 42.58 17.79 32.39
C LEU A 345 42.26 17.06 31.07
N PHE A 346 41.03 17.14 30.53
CA PHE A 346 40.68 16.51 29.26
C PHE A 346 39.73 17.42 28.47
N ILE A 347 40.26 18.04 27.41
CA ILE A 347 39.46 18.75 26.42
C ILE A 347 38.90 17.68 25.48
N LYS A 348 37.62 17.33 25.65
CA LYS A 348 36.89 16.58 24.62
C LYS A 348 36.22 17.59 23.68
N ASP A 349 36.44 17.40 22.39
CA ASP A 349 35.75 18.12 21.31
C ASP A 349 34.24 18.12 21.56
N SER A 350 33.59 19.24 21.27
CA SER A 350 32.13 19.34 21.36
C SER A 350 31.46 18.49 20.27
N PHE A 351 30.21 18.06 20.50
CA PHE A 351 29.45 17.26 19.52
C PHE A 351 29.39 17.91 18.13
N SER A 352 29.18 19.24 18.09
CA SER A 352 29.18 20.03 16.85
C SER A 352 30.54 20.08 16.16
N GLU A 353 31.62 20.09 16.93
CA GLU A 353 33.00 20.15 16.42
C GLU A 353 33.44 18.80 15.84
N GLN A 354 33.04 17.69 16.47
CA GLN A 354 33.23 16.35 15.90
C GLN A 354 32.46 16.18 14.59
N LEU A 355 31.21 16.67 14.54
CA LEU A 355 30.38 16.60 13.33
C LEU A 355 30.95 17.46 12.19
N SER A 356 31.40 18.68 12.49
CA SER A 356 32.05 19.58 11.53
C SER A 356 33.32 18.95 10.94
N ARG A 357 34.10 18.19 11.73
CA ARG A 357 35.27 17.46 11.24
C ARG A 357 34.91 16.30 10.31
N LEU A 358 33.85 15.53 10.63
CA LEU A 358 33.46 14.35 9.86
C LEU A 358 32.67 14.69 8.60
N ALA A 359 31.94 15.80 8.60
CA ALA A 359 31.12 16.29 7.49
C ALA A 359 31.36 17.81 7.25
N PRO A 360 32.48 18.19 6.61
CA PRO A 360 32.86 19.59 6.45
C PRO A 360 31.94 20.38 5.49
N THR A 361 31.19 19.69 4.62
CA THR A 361 30.23 20.30 3.68
C THR A 361 28.85 20.55 4.30
N LEU A 362 28.64 20.17 5.57
CA LEU A 362 27.36 20.25 6.26
C LEU A 362 27.26 21.55 7.06
N GLU A 363 26.27 22.39 6.78
CA GLU A 363 26.02 23.59 7.58
C GLU A 363 25.32 23.24 8.89
N ILE A 364 25.90 23.62 10.02
CA ILE A 364 25.38 23.27 11.36
C ILE A 364 24.70 24.50 11.98
N PHE A 365 23.38 24.42 12.18
CA PHE A 365 22.59 25.42 12.88
C PHE A 365 22.35 25.00 14.34
N LEU A 366 22.78 25.84 15.29
CA LEU A 366 22.66 25.57 16.72
C LEU A 366 21.55 26.42 17.36
N ILE A 367 20.59 25.74 17.99
CA ILE A 367 19.46 26.37 18.67
C ILE A 367 19.75 26.47 20.17
N PRO A 368 19.65 27.68 20.77
CA PRO A 368 19.86 27.86 22.20
C PRO A 368 18.79 27.12 23.02
N ASP A 369 19.23 26.41 24.06
CA ASP A 369 18.37 25.60 24.92
C ASP A 369 18.20 26.26 26.31
N THR A 370 16.97 26.62 26.66
CA THR A 370 16.60 27.21 27.96
C THR A 370 16.23 26.16 29.02
N TYR A 371 16.03 24.89 28.64
CA TYR A 371 15.52 23.82 29.52
C TYR A 371 16.61 22.88 30.09
N ASP A 372 17.81 22.82 29.52
CA ASP A 372 18.81 21.76 29.79
C ASP A 372 19.41 21.75 31.22
N LYS A 373 19.29 22.84 32.01
CA LYS A 373 19.91 22.91 33.36
C LYS A 373 19.18 22.06 34.41
N SER A 374 17.84 22.01 34.39
CA SER A 374 17.03 21.31 35.40
C SER A 374 16.90 19.81 35.10
N TYR A 375 16.68 19.44 33.83
CA TYR A 375 16.51 18.05 33.39
C TYR A 375 17.74 17.18 33.66
N ARG A 376 18.96 17.69 33.42
CA ARG A 376 20.21 16.97 33.71
C ARG A 376 20.47 16.77 35.21
N ALA A 377 20.02 17.68 36.07
CA ALA A 377 20.19 17.57 37.52
C ALA A 377 19.32 16.46 38.11
N GLU A 378 18.12 16.27 37.56
CA GLU A 378 17.16 15.23 37.98
C GLU A 378 17.62 13.82 37.58
N LYS A 379 18.12 13.66 36.34
CA LYS A 379 18.62 12.37 35.84
C LYS A 379 19.83 11.84 36.62
N ARG A 380 20.61 12.75 37.23
CA ARG A 380 21.76 12.41 38.07
C ARG A 380 21.37 11.78 39.41
N ARG A 381 20.15 12.02 39.90
CA ARG A 381 19.62 11.49 41.17
C ARG A 381 18.96 10.12 41.01
N LYS A 382 18.41 9.80 39.83
CA LYS A 382 17.77 8.51 39.54
C LYS A 382 18.70 7.59 38.75
N LYS A 383 19.62 6.90 39.43
CA LYS A 383 20.22 5.68 38.87
C LYS A 383 19.20 4.53 38.98
N PRO A 384 19.00 3.70 37.95
CA PRO A 384 18.07 2.59 38.02
C PRO A 384 18.54 1.56 39.05
N ALA A 385 17.61 1.08 39.88
CA ALA A 385 17.83 0.14 40.97
C ALA A 385 18.17 -1.30 40.49
N ASP A 386 18.06 -1.58 39.19
CA ASP A 386 18.21 -2.93 38.61
C ASP A 386 19.68 -3.33 38.30
N VAL A 387 20.63 -2.46 38.63
CA VAL A 387 22.07 -2.62 38.32
C VAL A 387 22.77 -3.63 39.25
N GLN A 388 22.11 -4.06 40.33
CA GLN A 388 22.76 -4.81 41.42
C GLN A 388 22.93 -6.31 41.16
N SER A 389 22.04 -6.95 40.39
CA SER A 389 22.04 -8.42 40.21
C SER A 389 23.14 -8.95 39.26
N SER A 390 23.53 -8.17 38.23
CA SER A 390 24.61 -8.56 37.31
C SER A 390 26.02 -8.28 37.85
N THR A 391 26.11 -7.34 38.80
CA THR A 391 27.41 -6.86 39.34
C THR A 391 28.07 -7.90 40.24
N ALA A 392 27.28 -8.65 41.01
CA ALA A 392 27.80 -9.69 41.91
C ALA A 392 28.36 -10.89 41.16
N LYS A 393 27.70 -11.34 40.08
CA LYS A 393 28.18 -12.44 39.23
C LYS A 393 29.53 -12.10 38.58
N ASP A 394 29.63 -10.89 38.03
CA ASP A 394 30.87 -10.40 37.40
C ASP A 394 32.03 -10.32 38.42
N ALA A 395 31.76 -9.89 39.66
CA ALA A 395 32.75 -9.84 40.74
C ALA A 395 33.27 -11.24 41.10
N VAL A 396 32.37 -12.22 41.23
CA VAL A 396 32.73 -13.62 41.58
C VAL A 396 33.62 -14.22 40.50
N VAL A 397 33.28 -14.03 39.22
CA VAL A 397 34.09 -14.52 38.10
C VAL A 397 35.48 -13.90 38.11
N CYS A 398 35.58 -12.59 38.38
CA CYS A 398 36.87 -11.89 38.48
C CYS A 398 37.73 -12.37 39.65
N VAL A 399 37.12 -12.70 40.80
CA VAL A 399 37.87 -13.20 41.96
C VAL A 399 38.35 -14.63 41.71
N LEU A 400 37.49 -15.50 41.17
CA LEU A 400 37.83 -16.89 40.86
C LEU A 400 38.96 -16.99 39.83
N SER A 401 38.92 -16.16 38.77
CA SER A 401 39.97 -16.15 37.76
C SER A 401 41.33 -15.76 38.33
N LEU A 402 41.38 -14.77 39.22
CA LEU A 402 42.60 -14.33 39.91
C LEU A 402 43.14 -15.38 40.88
N ILE A 403 42.26 -16.06 41.62
CA ILE A 403 42.66 -17.17 42.52
C ILE A 403 43.27 -18.31 41.70
N CYS A 404 42.59 -18.74 40.62
CA CYS A 404 43.09 -19.78 39.74
C CYS A 404 44.44 -19.41 39.12
N SER A 405 44.61 -18.18 38.63
CA SER A 405 45.89 -17.75 38.05
C SER A 405 47.02 -17.70 39.08
N THR A 406 46.70 -17.30 40.32
CA THR A 406 47.68 -17.28 41.41
C THR A 406 48.11 -18.70 41.79
N ALA A 407 47.17 -19.65 41.87
CA ALA A 407 47.47 -21.06 42.13
C ALA A 407 48.35 -21.68 41.03
N ILE A 408 48.03 -21.41 39.76
CA ILE A 408 48.83 -21.85 38.61
C ILE A 408 50.22 -21.22 38.65
N ALA A 409 50.33 -19.92 38.94
CA ALA A 409 51.61 -19.23 39.07
C ALA A 409 52.49 -19.83 40.17
N PHE A 410 51.92 -20.17 41.32
CA PHE A 410 52.65 -20.86 42.39
C PHE A 410 53.11 -22.26 41.98
N LEU A 411 52.25 -23.03 41.29
CA LEU A 411 52.58 -24.36 40.79
C LEU A 411 53.76 -24.30 39.79
N LEU A 412 53.68 -23.37 38.84
CA LEU A 412 54.69 -23.15 37.81
C LEU A 412 56.02 -22.69 38.43
N ASN A 413 55.99 -21.78 39.40
CA ASN A 413 57.18 -21.33 40.10
C ASN A 413 57.82 -22.46 40.92
N ARG A 414 57.01 -23.26 41.64
CA ARG A 414 57.50 -24.30 42.55
C ARG A 414 58.10 -25.51 41.84
N PHE A 415 57.50 -25.93 40.71
CA PHE A 415 57.87 -27.17 40.02
C PHE A 415 58.81 -26.94 38.82
N PHE A 416 58.69 -25.81 38.12
CA PHE A 416 59.42 -25.58 36.86
C PHE A 416 60.45 -24.45 36.92
N GLY A 417 60.51 -23.68 38.01
CA GLY A 417 61.49 -22.59 38.18
C GLY A 417 61.39 -21.50 37.12
N PHE A 418 60.19 -21.25 36.60
CA PHE A 418 59.99 -20.28 35.52
C PHE A 418 60.32 -18.83 35.96
N SER A 419 60.82 -18.04 35.01
CA SER A 419 61.12 -16.62 35.23
C SER A 419 59.86 -15.80 35.55
N ALA A 420 60.04 -14.69 36.26
CA ALA A 420 58.97 -13.76 36.60
C ALA A 420 58.18 -13.27 35.36
N ALA A 421 58.83 -13.19 34.19
CA ALA A 421 58.20 -12.83 32.92
C ALA A 421 57.10 -13.83 32.50
N ASN A 422 57.30 -15.14 32.72
CA ASN A 422 56.30 -16.16 32.38
C ASN A 422 55.09 -16.10 33.31
N ILE A 423 55.31 -15.73 34.58
CA ILE A 423 54.24 -15.56 35.57
C ILE A 423 53.35 -14.36 35.19
N VAL A 424 53.95 -13.26 34.72
CA VAL A 424 53.19 -12.10 34.21
C VAL A 424 52.26 -12.49 33.07
N MET A 425 52.70 -13.38 32.16
CA MET A 425 51.85 -13.86 31.07
C MET A 425 50.60 -14.63 31.57
N VAL A 426 50.73 -15.44 32.63
CA VAL A 426 49.60 -16.15 33.25
C VAL A 426 48.57 -15.17 33.80
N TYR A 427 49.03 -14.10 34.44
CA TYR A 427 48.16 -13.05 34.96
C TYR A 427 47.51 -12.21 33.84
N MET A 428 48.23 -11.92 32.76
CA MET A 428 47.64 -11.29 31.56
C MET A 428 46.53 -12.17 30.97
N LEU A 429 46.74 -13.47 30.85
CA LEU A 429 45.74 -14.43 30.35
C LEU A 429 44.50 -14.47 31.25
N SER A 430 44.69 -14.42 32.57
CA SER A 430 43.59 -14.37 33.54
C SER A 430 42.71 -13.13 33.39
N VAL A 431 43.32 -11.96 33.20
CA VAL A 431 42.58 -10.71 32.98
C VAL A 431 41.82 -10.76 31.64
N LEU A 432 42.42 -11.34 30.60
CA LEU A 432 41.75 -11.55 29.31
C LEU A 432 40.54 -12.48 29.44
N MET A 433 40.67 -13.61 30.13
CA MET A 433 39.55 -14.51 30.42
C MET A 433 38.45 -13.81 31.22
N SER A 434 38.83 -13.04 32.25
CA SER A 434 37.88 -12.26 33.04
C SER A 434 37.10 -11.27 32.17
N ALA A 435 37.76 -10.63 31.20
CA ALA A 435 37.10 -9.71 30.26
C ALA A 435 36.12 -10.40 29.30
N VAL A 436 36.33 -11.68 28.96
CA VAL A 436 35.41 -12.47 28.12
C VAL A 436 34.11 -12.78 28.88
N PHE A 437 34.23 -13.25 30.12
CA PHE A 437 33.10 -13.70 30.92
C PHE A 437 32.31 -12.56 31.57
N THR A 438 32.98 -11.44 31.85
CA THR A 438 32.35 -10.28 32.51
C THR A 438 31.53 -9.44 31.52
N SER A 439 30.47 -8.80 32.01
CA SER A 439 29.62 -7.91 31.21
C SER A 439 30.11 -6.46 31.14
N ARG A 440 30.82 -5.98 32.19
CA ARG A 440 31.24 -4.56 32.32
C ARG A 440 32.75 -4.36 32.23
N GLN A 441 33.16 -3.27 31.58
CA GLN A 441 34.57 -2.91 31.40
C GLN A 441 35.29 -2.58 32.72
N VAL A 442 34.54 -2.07 33.71
CA VAL A 442 35.09 -1.67 35.02
C VAL A 442 35.76 -2.84 35.72
N TRP A 443 35.18 -4.04 35.63
CA TRP A 443 35.74 -5.25 36.23
C TRP A 443 37.04 -5.71 35.58
N GLY A 444 37.22 -5.50 34.27
CA GLY A 444 38.49 -5.80 33.62
C GLY A 444 39.63 -4.86 34.07
N ILE A 445 39.30 -3.61 34.37
CA ILE A 445 40.27 -2.64 34.95
C ILE A 445 40.56 -2.99 36.41
N ILE A 446 39.54 -3.34 37.19
CA ILE A 446 39.74 -3.80 38.57
C ILE A 446 40.58 -5.07 38.59
N ALA A 447 40.31 -6.03 37.69
CA ALA A 447 41.09 -7.26 37.55
C ALA A 447 42.56 -6.97 37.23
N SER A 448 42.85 -6.03 36.32
CA SER A 448 44.24 -5.69 35.96
C SER A 448 45.01 -5.06 37.12
N VAL A 449 44.39 -4.14 37.86
CA VAL A 449 45.00 -3.53 39.05
C VAL A 449 45.24 -4.57 40.13
N MET A 450 44.23 -5.40 40.44
CA MET A 450 44.37 -6.46 41.45
C MET A 450 45.42 -7.50 41.06
N SER A 451 45.49 -7.84 39.77
CA SER A 451 46.49 -8.75 39.21
C SER A 451 47.92 -8.24 39.42
N ILE A 452 48.16 -6.94 39.21
CA ILE A 452 49.47 -6.30 39.48
C ILE A 452 49.79 -6.32 40.98
N LEU A 453 48.83 -6.00 41.84
CA LEU A 453 49.02 -6.00 43.30
C LEU A 453 49.35 -7.41 43.83
N ILE A 454 48.64 -8.43 43.36
CA ILE A 454 48.86 -9.83 43.73
C ILE A 454 50.22 -10.30 43.22
N PHE A 455 50.57 -9.97 41.97
CA PHE A 455 51.87 -10.31 41.40
C PHE A 455 53.03 -9.67 42.18
N ASN A 456 52.94 -8.37 42.49
CA ASN A 456 53.94 -7.67 43.30
C ASN A 456 54.11 -8.30 44.69
N PHE A 457 52.99 -8.60 45.36
CA PHE A 457 53.02 -9.14 46.72
C PHE A 457 53.65 -10.54 46.81
N PHE A 458 53.42 -11.42 45.82
CA PHE A 458 53.87 -12.81 45.91
C PHE A 458 55.14 -13.14 45.13
N PHE A 459 55.46 -12.40 44.05
CA PHE A 459 56.49 -12.80 43.09
C PHE A 459 57.58 -11.75 42.84
N THR A 460 57.47 -10.54 43.41
CA THR A 460 58.51 -9.50 43.34
C THR A 460 59.33 -9.47 44.63
N GLU A 461 60.66 -9.29 44.54
CA GLU A 461 61.53 -9.17 45.71
C GLU A 461 61.54 -7.72 46.26
N PRO A 462 61.38 -7.51 47.57
CA PRO A 462 61.23 -8.52 48.63
C PRO A 462 59.83 -9.16 48.63
N TYR A 463 59.75 -10.48 48.83
CA TYR A 463 58.46 -11.17 48.84
C TYR A 463 57.58 -10.75 50.02
N ARG A 464 56.25 -10.77 49.82
CA ARG A 464 55.22 -10.44 50.83
C ARG A 464 55.22 -8.99 51.30
N THR A 465 55.82 -8.10 50.52
CA THR A 465 55.67 -6.65 50.68
C THR A 465 55.20 -6.03 49.37
N LEU A 466 54.68 -4.80 49.43
CA LEU A 466 54.34 -4.01 48.25
C LEU A 466 55.47 -3.05 47.84
N GLN A 467 56.62 -3.10 48.53
CA GLN A 467 57.80 -2.30 48.19
C GLN A 467 58.53 -2.87 46.98
N VAL A 468 58.84 -2.02 46.01
CA VAL A 468 59.50 -2.38 44.75
C VAL A 468 60.91 -1.79 44.77
N ASN A 469 61.93 -2.64 44.88
CA ASN A 469 63.32 -2.20 44.97
C ASN A 469 64.02 -2.17 43.61
N ASP A 470 63.61 -3.05 42.68
CA ASP A 470 64.14 -3.10 41.32
C ASP A 470 63.26 -2.25 40.37
N PRO A 471 63.83 -1.18 39.76
CA PRO A 471 63.12 -0.35 38.79
C PRO A 471 62.56 -1.12 37.58
N GLY A 472 63.11 -2.29 37.24
CA GLY A 472 62.64 -3.12 36.14
C GLY A 472 61.18 -3.57 36.28
N TYR A 473 60.72 -3.86 37.51
CA TYR A 473 59.34 -4.28 37.76
C TYR A 473 58.31 -3.16 37.57
N LEU A 474 58.69 -1.89 37.77
CA LEU A 474 57.81 -0.76 37.48
C LEU A 474 57.44 -0.71 35.99
N ILE A 475 58.41 -0.99 35.11
CA ILE A 475 58.17 -1.08 33.67
C ILE A 475 57.23 -2.25 33.38
N THR A 476 57.46 -3.42 33.99
CA THR A 476 56.59 -4.60 33.85
C THR A 476 55.16 -4.32 34.28
N PHE A 477 54.94 -3.63 35.40
CA PHE A 477 53.59 -3.27 35.87
C PHE A 477 52.88 -2.32 34.90
N CYS A 478 53.59 -1.31 34.39
CA CYS A 478 53.04 -0.39 33.39
C CYS A 478 52.65 -1.11 32.10
N VAL A 479 53.53 -1.96 31.56
CA VAL A 479 53.26 -2.74 30.35
C VAL A 479 52.10 -3.72 30.60
N MET A 480 52.09 -4.40 31.73
CA MET A 480 51.01 -5.31 32.12
C MET A 480 49.67 -4.60 32.24
N PHE A 481 49.64 -3.42 32.86
CA PHE A 481 48.43 -2.61 32.98
C PHE A 481 47.90 -2.18 31.61
N ILE A 482 48.77 -1.63 30.76
CA ILE A 482 48.41 -1.15 29.42
C ILE A 482 47.88 -2.31 28.57
N THR A 483 48.59 -3.43 28.51
CA THR A 483 48.18 -4.62 27.75
C THR A 483 46.84 -5.14 28.26
N ALA A 484 46.64 -5.25 29.57
CA ALA A 484 45.39 -5.73 30.15
C ALA A 484 44.20 -4.80 29.85
N VAL A 485 44.40 -3.47 29.90
CA VAL A 485 43.36 -2.48 29.57
C VAL A 485 43.00 -2.54 28.08
N ILE A 486 44.00 -2.63 27.20
CA ILE A 486 43.79 -2.74 25.75
C ILE A 486 43.06 -4.05 25.42
N SER A 487 43.52 -5.19 25.94
CA SER A 487 42.87 -6.48 25.75
C SER A 487 41.42 -6.46 26.23
N SER A 488 41.17 -5.96 27.44
CA SER A 488 39.79 -5.84 27.98
C SER A 488 38.90 -4.94 27.11
N ALA A 489 39.42 -3.80 26.64
CA ALA A 489 38.69 -2.91 25.75
C ALA A 489 38.38 -3.56 24.39
N LEU A 490 39.35 -4.24 23.79
CA LEU A 490 39.20 -4.92 22.51
C LEU A 490 38.19 -6.07 22.61
N THR A 491 38.31 -6.92 23.64
CA THR A 491 37.38 -8.04 23.89
C THR A 491 35.95 -7.55 24.02
N LYS A 492 35.72 -6.46 24.75
CA LYS A 492 34.38 -5.87 24.88
C LYS A 492 33.87 -5.33 23.53
N LYS A 493 34.73 -4.67 22.75
CA LYS A 493 34.38 -4.17 21.41
C LYS A 493 33.96 -5.32 20.49
N VAL A 494 34.72 -6.42 20.48
CA VAL A 494 34.42 -7.64 19.71
C VAL A 494 33.10 -8.27 20.16
N LYS A 495 32.85 -8.41 21.47
CA LYS A 495 31.59 -8.96 22.02
C LYS A 495 30.37 -8.12 21.63
N ASN A 496 30.51 -6.80 21.65
CA ASN A 496 29.45 -5.88 21.23
C ASN A 496 29.18 -5.97 19.73
N TYR A 497 30.23 -6.01 18.89
CA TYR A 497 30.08 -6.23 17.46
C TYR A 497 29.41 -7.58 17.15
N ALA A 498 29.81 -8.66 17.83
CA ALA A 498 29.21 -9.98 17.65
C ALA A 498 27.71 -9.98 17.99
N ARG A 499 27.30 -9.35 19.10
CA ARG A 499 25.89 -9.22 19.48
C ARG A 499 25.07 -8.39 18.49
N GLN A 500 25.63 -7.28 17.99
CA GLN A 500 24.96 -6.46 16.98
C GLN A 500 24.81 -7.21 15.65
N ASN A 501 25.87 -7.88 15.20
CA ASN A 501 25.84 -8.67 13.98
C ASN A 501 24.87 -9.85 14.09
N ALA A 502 24.78 -10.51 15.25
CA ALA A 502 23.79 -11.56 15.48
C ALA A 502 22.34 -11.03 15.39
N LYS A 503 22.05 -9.86 16.00
CA LYS A 503 20.72 -9.23 15.86
C LYS A 503 20.41 -8.83 14.43
N LYS A 504 21.40 -8.29 13.70
CA LYS A 504 21.26 -7.94 12.27
C LYS A 504 21.02 -9.19 11.42
N ALA A 505 21.79 -10.26 11.65
CA ALA A 505 21.63 -11.53 10.94
C ALA A 505 20.24 -12.11 11.15
N TYR A 506 19.78 -12.17 12.41
CA TYR A 506 18.42 -12.63 12.75
C TYR A 506 17.32 -11.81 12.05
N ARG A 507 17.44 -10.47 12.06
CA ARG A 507 16.49 -9.60 11.34
C ARG A 507 16.49 -9.87 9.84
N THR A 508 17.66 -9.97 9.21
CA THR A 508 17.78 -10.24 7.78
C THR A 508 17.25 -11.63 7.42
N GLU A 509 17.49 -12.63 8.26
CA GLU A 509 17.00 -13.99 8.08
C GLU A 509 15.47 -14.04 8.06
N ILE A 510 14.79 -13.43 9.04
CA ILE A 510 13.31 -13.36 9.07
C ILE A 510 12.77 -12.67 7.81
N LEU A 511 13.39 -11.57 7.37
CA LEU A 511 12.94 -10.85 6.18
C LEU A 511 13.13 -11.68 4.90
N LEU A 512 14.30 -12.31 4.72
CA LEU A 512 14.55 -13.17 3.54
C LEU A 512 13.64 -14.40 3.54
N GLU A 513 13.40 -15.01 4.70
CA GLU A 513 12.49 -16.14 4.83
C GLU A 513 11.04 -15.72 4.53
N THR A 514 10.61 -14.56 5.03
CA THR A 514 9.29 -13.98 4.71
C THR A 514 9.17 -13.72 3.22
N SER A 515 10.15 -13.05 2.62
CA SER A 515 10.20 -12.76 1.18
C SER A 515 10.01 -14.03 0.34
N ARG A 516 10.76 -15.09 0.64
CA ARG A 516 10.65 -16.39 -0.05
C ARG A 516 9.27 -17.00 0.12
N LYS A 517 8.74 -17.08 1.35
CA LYS A 517 7.40 -17.63 1.62
C LYS A 517 6.29 -16.87 0.89
N LEU A 518 6.42 -15.55 0.74
CA LEU A 518 5.46 -14.72 0.01
C LEU A 518 5.60 -14.86 -1.51
N GLN A 519 6.81 -15.06 -2.03
CA GLN A 519 7.03 -15.33 -3.46
C GLN A 519 6.46 -16.69 -3.90
N ASP A 520 6.53 -17.69 -3.03
CA ASP A 520 5.96 -19.02 -3.30
C ASP A 520 4.43 -19.05 -3.18
N ALA A 521 3.83 -18.05 -2.52
CA ALA A 521 2.39 -17.95 -2.32
C ALA A 521 1.71 -17.38 -3.58
N GLY A 522 1.28 -18.26 -4.49
CA GLY A 522 0.66 -17.86 -5.77
C GLY A 522 -0.81 -17.43 -5.71
N THR A 523 -1.38 -17.12 -4.53
CA THR A 523 -2.76 -16.61 -4.39
C THR A 523 -2.86 -15.58 -3.27
N LEU A 524 -3.79 -14.62 -3.42
CA LEU A 524 -4.04 -13.57 -2.41
C LEU A 524 -4.30 -14.17 -1.00
N GLU A 525 -5.07 -15.26 -0.92
CA GLU A 525 -5.37 -15.97 0.32
C GLU A 525 -4.12 -16.63 0.95
N ASN A 526 -3.26 -17.24 0.14
CA ASN A 526 -2.02 -17.84 0.64
C ASN A 526 -1.03 -16.78 1.12
N ILE A 527 -0.94 -15.64 0.43
CA ILE A 527 -0.12 -14.49 0.84
C ILE A 527 -0.59 -13.98 2.20
N ALA A 528 -1.91 -13.80 2.39
CA ALA A 528 -2.50 -13.40 3.66
C ALA A 528 -2.19 -14.42 4.79
N LYS A 529 -2.39 -15.71 4.52
CA LYS A 529 -2.12 -16.78 5.49
C LYS A 529 -0.66 -16.84 5.91
N LYS A 530 0.28 -16.80 4.96
CA LYS A 530 1.70 -16.81 5.27
C LYS A 530 2.14 -15.57 6.04
N THR A 531 1.58 -14.42 5.71
CA THR A 531 1.85 -13.18 6.46
C THR A 531 1.33 -13.28 7.90
N ALA A 532 0.10 -13.76 8.09
CA ALA A 532 -0.48 -13.95 9.43
C ALA A 532 0.32 -14.97 10.27
N GLU A 533 0.76 -16.08 9.67
CA GLU A 533 1.62 -17.08 10.32
C GLU A 533 2.96 -16.45 10.77
N GLN A 534 3.62 -15.66 9.92
CA GLN A 534 4.89 -15.01 10.28
C GLN A 534 4.71 -13.95 11.38
N LEU A 535 3.64 -13.16 11.33
CA LEU A 535 3.35 -12.18 12.37
C LEU A 535 3.01 -12.83 13.71
N ASN A 536 2.30 -13.95 13.69
CA ASN A 536 2.01 -14.73 14.89
C ASN A 536 3.30 -15.31 15.51
N MET A 537 4.20 -15.88 14.69
CA MET A 537 5.51 -16.38 15.17
C MET A 537 6.40 -15.26 15.73
N LEU A 538 6.37 -14.07 15.15
CA LEU A 538 7.17 -12.93 15.59
C LEU A 538 6.66 -12.33 16.91
N LEU A 539 5.35 -12.22 17.07
CA LEU A 539 4.72 -11.45 18.16
C LEU A 539 4.15 -12.33 19.27
N GLU A 540 3.98 -13.64 19.03
CA GLU A 540 3.33 -14.61 19.92
C GLU A 540 1.91 -14.14 20.33
N ARG A 541 1.15 -13.58 19.37
CA ARG A 541 -0.17 -12.96 19.59
C ARG A 541 -1.19 -13.39 18.55
N ASN A 542 -2.47 -13.21 18.88
CA ASN A 542 -3.57 -13.45 17.95
C ASN A 542 -3.54 -12.41 16.82
N VAL A 543 -3.53 -12.88 15.58
CA VAL A 543 -3.50 -12.05 14.37
C VAL A 543 -4.71 -12.38 13.50
N TYR A 544 -5.46 -11.34 13.12
CA TYR A 544 -6.59 -11.41 12.20
C TYR A 544 -6.24 -10.64 10.94
N PHE A 545 -6.21 -11.30 9.79
CA PHE A 545 -5.85 -10.71 8.50
C PHE A 545 -7.05 -10.66 7.56
N TYR A 546 -7.53 -9.46 7.25
CA TYR A 546 -8.65 -9.24 6.32
C TYR A 546 -8.13 -8.83 4.95
N LEU A 547 -8.39 -9.64 3.93
CA LEU A 547 -8.16 -9.28 2.53
C LEU A 547 -9.27 -8.35 2.05
N GLY A 548 -8.92 -7.16 1.57
CA GLY A 548 -9.88 -6.14 1.18
C GLY A 548 -10.60 -5.51 2.38
N ARG A 549 -11.87 -5.12 2.16
CA ARG A 549 -12.67 -4.41 3.17
C ARG A 549 -13.11 -5.37 4.30
N PRO A 550 -12.84 -5.06 5.57
CA PRO A 550 -13.34 -5.84 6.71
C PRO A 550 -14.87 -5.72 6.82
N GLU A 551 -15.58 -6.84 6.71
CA GLU A 551 -17.04 -6.93 6.81
C GLU A 551 -17.44 -8.28 7.41
N LYS A 552 -18.63 -8.41 8.02
CA LYS A 552 -19.10 -9.69 8.61
C LYS A 552 -19.15 -10.85 7.61
N LYS A 553 -19.35 -10.57 6.31
CA LYS A 553 -19.33 -11.57 5.23
C LYS A 553 -17.92 -11.99 4.82
N ASN A 554 -16.92 -11.14 5.05
CA ASN A 554 -15.54 -11.35 4.66
C ASN A 554 -14.73 -11.90 5.85
N ARG A 555 -14.52 -13.22 5.87
CA ARG A 555 -13.85 -13.88 7.01
C ARG A 555 -12.34 -13.58 6.98
N PRO A 556 -11.74 -13.21 8.12
CA PRO A 556 -10.30 -13.03 8.19
C PRO A 556 -9.58 -14.38 8.14
N VAL A 557 -8.32 -14.35 7.69
CA VAL A 557 -7.37 -15.41 8.00
C VAL A 557 -6.88 -15.21 9.43
N VAL A 558 -7.10 -16.19 10.29
CA VAL A 558 -6.80 -16.09 11.72
C VAL A 558 -5.64 -17.00 12.08
N CYS A 559 -4.64 -16.44 12.76
CA CYS A 559 -3.57 -17.18 13.41
C CYS A 559 -3.63 -16.90 14.91
N LYS A 560 -4.02 -17.91 15.69
CA LYS A 560 -4.21 -17.80 17.14
C LYS A 560 -2.95 -18.23 17.86
N ALA A 561 -2.54 -17.45 18.86
CA ALA A 561 -1.55 -17.84 19.86
C ALA A 561 -2.21 -18.53 21.08
N ASP A 562 -3.49 -18.24 21.32
CA ASP A 562 -4.32 -18.83 22.37
C ASP A 562 -5.53 -19.53 21.74
N GLU A 563 -5.70 -20.84 21.99
CA GLU A 563 -6.80 -21.64 21.42
C GLU A 563 -8.19 -21.09 21.80
N THR A 564 -8.29 -20.32 22.89
CA THR A 564 -9.54 -19.76 23.41
C THR A 564 -10.00 -18.47 22.70
N ALA A 565 -9.17 -17.88 21.82
CA ALA A 565 -9.51 -16.64 21.13
C ALA A 565 -10.63 -16.84 20.08
N PRO A 566 -11.52 -15.84 19.87
CA PRO A 566 -12.59 -15.95 18.89
C PRO A 566 -12.06 -16.05 17.44
N ASP A 567 -12.83 -16.67 16.54
CA ASP A 567 -12.49 -16.78 15.10
C ASP A 567 -12.75 -15.49 14.31
N MET A 568 -13.36 -14.49 14.94
CA MET A 568 -13.71 -13.20 14.33
C MET A 568 -13.54 -12.09 15.36
N LEU A 569 -13.21 -10.89 14.87
CA LEU A 569 -13.22 -9.69 15.70
C LEU A 569 -14.63 -9.39 16.24
N GLU A 570 -14.69 -8.86 17.47
CA GLU A 570 -15.90 -8.28 18.05
C GLU A 570 -16.38 -7.08 17.21
N ASP A 571 -17.66 -6.71 17.33
CA ASP A 571 -18.27 -5.67 16.49
C ASP A 571 -17.55 -4.31 16.59
N ASP A 572 -17.06 -3.95 17.80
CA ASP A 572 -16.29 -2.72 18.03
C ASP A 572 -14.91 -2.77 17.32
N GLU A 573 -14.21 -3.90 17.42
CA GLU A 573 -12.88 -4.08 16.79
C GLU A 573 -12.98 -4.20 15.26
N LEU A 574 -14.06 -4.80 14.75
CA LEU A 574 -14.36 -4.85 13.32
C LEU A 574 -14.59 -3.44 12.76
N ALA A 575 -15.26 -2.56 13.51
CA ALA A 575 -15.45 -1.16 13.12
C ALA A 575 -14.10 -0.40 13.04
N VAL A 576 -13.18 -0.66 13.96
CA VAL A 576 -11.82 -0.10 13.94
C VAL A 576 -11.06 -0.59 12.70
N ALA A 577 -11.10 -1.89 12.41
CA ALA A 577 -10.48 -2.46 11.21
C ALA A 577 -11.07 -1.87 9.91
N GLN A 578 -12.39 -1.71 9.84
CA GLN A 578 -13.06 -1.10 8.70
C GLN A 578 -12.65 0.37 8.51
N TRP A 579 -12.53 1.11 9.62
CA TRP A 579 -12.02 2.48 9.60
C TRP A 579 -10.59 2.54 9.08
N THR A 580 -9.71 1.63 9.53
CA THR A 580 -8.31 1.51 9.07
C THR A 580 -8.24 1.33 7.55
N TYR A 581 -9.10 0.47 6.98
CA TYR A 581 -9.19 0.24 5.54
C TYR A 581 -9.59 1.51 4.78
N GLN A 582 -10.66 2.19 5.21
CA GLN A 582 -11.20 3.36 4.52
C GLN A 582 -10.32 4.61 4.63
N ASN A 583 -9.58 4.74 5.73
CA ASN A 583 -8.83 5.96 6.02
C ASN A 583 -7.35 5.86 5.66
N ASN A 584 -6.89 4.69 5.20
CA ASN A 584 -5.48 4.41 4.90
C ASN A 584 -4.56 4.84 6.06
N LYS A 585 -4.90 4.44 7.28
CA LYS A 585 -4.19 4.81 8.52
C LYS A 585 -4.29 3.71 9.57
N HIS A 586 -3.20 3.49 10.30
CA HIS A 586 -3.20 2.63 11.48
C HIS A 586 -4.11 3.22 12.57
N ALA A 587 -4.86 2.36 13.27
CA ALA A 587 -5.80 2.73 14.32
C ALA A 587 -5.80 1.68 15.43
N GLY A 588 -6.44 1.99 16.55
CA GLY A 588 -6.58 1.08 17.68
C GLY A 588 -5.55 1.31 18.80
N TYR A 589 -5.28 0.26 19.57
CA TYR A 589 -4.43 0.30 20.77
C TYR A 589 -3.06 0.92 20.48
N SER A 590 -2.60 1.84 21.34
CA SER A 590 -1.32 2.59 21.21
C SER A 590 -1.28 3.66 20.09
N THR A 591 -2.36 3.84 19.31
CA THR A 591 -2.44 4.86 18.24
C THR A 591 -3.21 6.12 18.68
N GLN A 592 -3.15 7.20 17.87
CA GLN A 592 -3.92 8.44 18.08
C GLN A 592 -5.37 8.36 17.57
N THR A 593 -5.75 7.26 16.91
CA THR A 593 -7.07 7.11 16.30
C THR A 593 -7.74 5.87 16.87
N LEU A 594 -8.87 6.04 17.56
CA LEU A 594 -9.58 4.96 18.25
C LEU A 594 -8.71 4.24 19.31
N PRO A 595 -8.05 4.94 20.25
CA PRO A 595 -7.14 4.33 21.23
C PRO A 595 -7.82 3.39 22.25
N GLY A 596 -9.15 3.46 22.36
CA GLY A 596 -9.94 2.62 23.26
C GLY A 596 -10.08 1.16 22.80
N ALA A 597 -9.68 0.85 21.57
CA ALA A 597 -9.70 -0.50 21.03
C ALA A 597 -8.64 -1.40 21.69
N ARG A 598 -8.93 -2.70 21.78
CA ARG A 598 -8.03 -3.74 22.29
C ARG A 598 -7.02 -4.17 21.23
N CYS A 599 -7.40 -4.14 19.95
CA CYS A 599 -6.52 -4.52 18.86
C CYS A 599 -5.74 -3.31 18.31
N LEU A 600 -4.54 -3.57 17.82
CA LEU A 600 -3.81 -2.68 16.93
C LEU A 600 -4.16 -3.05 15.49
N CYS A 601 -4.85 -2.16 14.78
CA CYS A 601 -5.25 -2.35 13.38
C CYS A 601 -4.31 -1.61 12.44
N MET A 602 -3.75 -2.34 11.46
CA MET A 602 -2.78 -1.82 10.51
C MET A 602 -3.21 -2.05 9.06
N ALA A 603 -3.13 -1.00 8.26
CA ALA A 603 -3.38 -1.08 6.83
C ALA A 603 -2.16 -1.68 6.10
N VAL A 604 -2.41 -2.69 5.28
CA VAL A 604 -1.45 -3.23 4.30
C VAL A 604 -1.66 -2.48 3.00
N ARG A 605 -0.69 -1.65 2.63
CA ARG A 605 -0.86 -0.64 1.59
C ARG A 605 0.38 -0.52 0.70
N SER A 606 0.15 -0.24 -0.57
CA SER A 606 1.16 0.23 -1.52
C SER A 606 0.69 1.57 -2.07
N ALA A 607 1.52 2.61 -1.91
CA ALA A 607 1.16 4.00 -2.19
C ALA A 607 -0.19 4.43 -1.56
N ASP A 608 -1.21 4.68 -2.38
CA ASP A 608 -2.53 5.18 -1.96
C ASP A 608 -3.61 4.08 -1.80
N LYS A 609 -3.32 2.83 -2.23
CA LYS A 609 -4.30 1.73 -2.20
C LYS A 609 -4.07 0.83 -0.98
N VAL A 610 -5.15 0.50 -0.28
CA VAL A 610 -5.15 -0.47 0.83
C VAL A 610 -5.65 -1.82 0.31
N PHE A 611 -4.80 -2.83 0.41
CA PHE A 611 -5.10 -4.19 -0.05
C PHE A 611 -5.68 -5.05 1.06
N ALA A 612 -5.27 -4.82 2.31
CA ALA A 612 -5.70 -5.61 3.45
C ALA A 612 -5.60 -4.83 4.78
N VAL A 613 -6.22 -5.37 5.82
CA VAL A 613 -6.08 -4.89 7.20
C VAL A 613 -5.67 -6.03 8.12
N VAL A 614 -4.64 -5.79 8.93
CA VAL A 614 -4.20 -6.72 9.98
C VAL A 614 -4.60 -6.16 11.33
N ALA A 615 -5.36 -6.92 12.11
CA ALA A 615 -5.66 -6.61 13.49
C ALA A 615 -4.89 -7.56 14.42
N ILE A 616 -4.15 -6.99 15.37
CA ILE A 616 -3.31 -7.74 16.32
C ILE A 616 -3.87 -7.50 17.71
N ASP A 617 -4.22 -8.56 18.43
CA ASP A 617 -4.65 -8.45 19.83
C ASP A 617 -3.47 -8.04 20.72
N MET A 618 -3.57 -6.87 21.36
CA MET A 618 -2.48 -6.31 22.14
C MET A 618 -2.44 -6.81 23.58
N GLN A 619 -3.51 -7.43 24.10
CA GLN A 619 -3.61 -7.90 25.49
C GLN A 619 -3.08 -6.89 26.54
N LEU A 620 -3.23 -5.58 26.28
CA LEU A 620 -2.71 -4.48 27.11
C LEU A 620 -1.17 -4.41 27.26
N ARG A 621 -0.40 -5.05 26.37
CA ARG A 621 1.07 -4.99 26.35
C ARG A 621 1.59 -4.34 25.07
N GLU A 622 2.51 -3.40 25.20
CA GLU A 622 3.20 -2.78 24.05
C GLU A 622 4.10 -3.80 23.33
N ILE A 623 4.28 -3.63 22.02
CA ILE A 623 5.25 -4.39 21.22
C ILE A 623 6.62 -3.69 21.38
N PRO A 624 7.73 -4.40 21.63
CA PRO A 624 9.02 -3.74 21.70
C PRO A 624 9.47 -3.23 20.31
N ALA A 625 10.28 -2.16 20.31
CA ALA A 625 10.63 -1.44 19.07
C ALA A 625 11.35 -2.30 18.01
N PHE A 626 12.03 -3.38 18.44
CA PHE A 626 12.72 -4.27 17.52
C PHE A 626 11.73 -5.09 16.67
N GLU A 627 10.74 -5.69 17.31
CA GLU A 627 9.67 -6.48 16.70
C GLU A 627 8.73 -5.59 15.88
N GLU A 628 8.44 -4.37 16.36
CA GLU A 628 7.62 -3.40 15.62
C GLU A 628 8.24 -3.05 14.25
N GLY A 629 9.56 -2.84 14.20
CA GLY A 629 10.28 -2.56 12.96
C GLY A 629 10.31 -3.73 11.98
N ILE A 630 10.33 -4.98 12.46
CA ILE A 630 10.27 -6.18 11.62
C ILE A 630 8.84 -6.37 11.10
N MET A 631 7.84 -6.24 11.96
CA MET A 631 6.42 -6.30 11.62
C MET A 631 6.07 -5.30 10.50
N GLY A 632 6.49 -4.05 10.63
CA GLY A 632 6.25 -3.04 9.58
C GLY A 632 6.89 -3.40 8.23
N ALA A 633 8.08 -4.02 8.24
CA ALA A 633 8.74 -4.49 7.03
C ALA A 633 8.00 -5.68 6.39
N ILE A 634 7.56 -6.66 7.19
CA ILE A 634 6.74 -7.80 6.74
C ILE A 634 5.45 -7.31 6.08
N LEU A 635 4.76 -6.33 6.68
CA LEU A 635 3.53 -5.78 6.12
C LEU A 635 3.76 -5.05 4.79
N ASN A 636 4.87 -4.31 4.65
CA ASN A 636 5.21 -3.67 3.38
C ASN A 636 5.51 -4.71 2.30
N GLU A 637 6.26 -5.77 2.62
CA GLU A 637 6.56 -6.84 1.68
C GLU A 637 5.30 -7.62 1.27
N CYS A 638 4.39 -7.85 2.21
CA CYS A 638 3.05 -8.37 1.94
C CYS A 638 2.26 -7.46 1.00
N ALA A 639 2.29 -6.14 1.22
CA ALA A 639 1.60 -5.19 0.34
C ALA A 639 2.11 -5.28 -1.11
N PHE A 640 3.43 -5.35 -1.31
CA PHE A 640 4.01 -5.55 -2.64
C PHE A 640 3.63 -6.89 -3.26
N ALA A 641 3.59 -7.97 -2.47
CA ALA A 641 3.17 -9.28 -2.95
C ALA A 641 1.69 -9.29 -3.39
N LEU A 642 0.80 -8.67 -2.61
CA LEU A 642 -0.62 -8.53 -2.95
C LEU A 642 -0.82 -7.66 -4.21
N GLU A 643 -0.11 -6.54 -4.31
CA GLU A 643 -0.15 -5.67 -5.49
C GLU A 643 0.30 -6.42 -6.75
N LYS A 644 1.41 -7.15 -6.66
CA LYS A 644 1.93 -7.96 -7.76
C LYS A 644 0.92 -9.03 -8.21
N GLU A 645 0.28 -9.72 -7.28
CA GLU A 645 -0.68 -10.78 -7.61
C GLU A 645 -1.95 -10.21 -8.25
N GLU A 646 -2.47 -9.08 -7.75
CA GLU A 646 -3.62 -8.39 -8.37
C GLU A 646 -3.28 -7.94 -9.80
N LEU A 647 -2.09 -7.39 -10.03
CA LEU A 647 -1.62 -7.03 -11.38
C LEU A 647 -1.48 -8.24 -12.32
N ILE A 648 -1.09 -9.41 -11.80
CA ILE A 648 -1.03 -10.65 -12.59
C ILE A 648 -2.44 -11.10 -12.98
N ILE A 649 -3.41 -10.99 -12.08
CA ILE A 649 -4.82 -11.32 -12.35
C ILE A 649 -5.38 -10.38 -13.42
N GLU A 650 -5.23 -9.06 -13.25
CA GLU A 650 -5.69 -8.05 -14.21
C GLU A 650 -5.08 -8.26 -15.61
N ARG A 651 -3.78 -8.60 -15.67
CA ARG A 651 -3.09 -8.87 -16.94
C ARG A 651 -3.65 -10.11 -17.64
N LYS A 652 -3.90 -11.20 -16.91
CA LYS A 652 -4.49 -12.42 -17.48
C LYS A 652 -5.87 -12.13 -18.07
N GLU A 653 -6.71 -11.35 -17.39
CA GLU A 653 -8.02 -10.95 -17.90
C GLU A 653 -7.92 -10.08 -19.16
N ALA A 654 -6.99 -9.12 -19.17
CA ALA A 654 -6.73 -8.27 -20.33
C ALA A 654 -6.24 -9.08 -21.54
N ASP A 655 -5.34 -10.05 -21.34
CA ASP A 655 -4.83 -10.92 -22.40
C ASP A 655 -5.94 -11.79 -23.00
N VAL A 656 -6.81 -12.38 -22.16
CA VAL A 656 -7.98 -13.14 -22.63
C VAL A 656 -8.93 -12.25 -23.44
N LYS A 657 -9.18 -11.02 -22.99
CA LYS A 657 -10.02 -10.07 -23.73
C LYS A 657 -9.41 -9.70 -25.08
N LEU A 658 -8.10 -9.45 -25.12
CA LEU A 658 -7.38 -9.10 -26.34
C LEU A 658 -7.38 -10.26 -27.34
N GLN A 659 -7.20 -11.50 -26.89
CA GLN A 659 -7.33 -12.69 -27.75
C GLN A 659 -8.73 -12.79 -28.37
N LYS A 660 -9.79 -12.52 -27.59
CA LYS A 660 -11.18 -12.53 -28.07
C LYS A 660 -11.42 -11.44 -29.13
N GLU A 661 -10.89 -10.23 -28.91
CA GLU A 661 -11.00 -9.13 -29.88
C GLU A 661 -10.22 -9.41 -31.18
N GLN A 662 -9.01 -9.98 -31.07
CA GLN A 662 -8.21 -10.39 -32.23
C GLN A 662 -8.90 -11.46 -33.06
N LEU A 663 -9.46 -12.49 -32.42
CA LEU A 663 -10.22 -13.54 -33.10
C LEU A 663 -11.41 -12.93 -33.87
N ARG A 664 -12.19 -12.06 -33.21
CA ARG A 664 -13.32 -11.36 -33.84
C ARG A 664 -12.88 -10.50 -35.03
N ALA A 665 -11.77 -9.77 -34.91
CA ALA A 665 -11.25 -8.94 -36.00
C ALA A 665 -10.76 -9.77 -37.20
N ASN A 666 -10.11 -10.90 -36.96
CA ASN A 666 -9.67 -11.81 -38.00
C ASN A 666 -10.85 -12.44 -38.75
N LEU A 667 -11.90 -12.86 -38.04
CA LEU A 667 -13.14 -13.37 -38.63
C LEU A 667 -13.79 -12.32 -39.56
N LEU A 668 -13.98 -11.09 -39.07
CA LEU A 668 -14.57 -10.01 -39.88
C LEU A 668 -13.74 -9.66 -41.13
N ARG A 669 -12.41 -9.72 -41.03
CA ARG A 669 -11.51 -9.46 -42.16
C ARG A 669 -11.64 -10.54 -43.25
N SER A 670 -11.72 -11.81 -42.85
CA SER A 670 -11.94 -12.93 -43.79
C SER A 670 -13.28 -12.79 -44.51
N ILE A 671 -14.37 -12.57 -43.75
CA ILE A 671 -15.72 -12.37 -44.31
C ILE A 671 -15.73 -11.23 -45.33
N SER A 672 -15.08 -10.11 -45.01
CA SER A 672 -15.03 -8.93 -45.89
C SER A 672 -14.31 -9.21 -47.21
N HIS A 673 -13.23 -9.99 -47.18
CA HIS A 673 -12.49 -10.39 -48.39
C HIS A 673 -13.34 -11.29 -49.29
N ASP A 674 -14.03 -12.25 -48.67
CA ASP A 674 -14.77 -13.26 -49.42
C ASP A 674 -16.10 -12.74 -49.97
N LEU A 675 -16.71 -11.72 -49.34
CA LEU A 675 -17.82 -10.97 -49.93
C LEU A 675 -17.39 -10.07 -51.09
N ARG A 676 -16.19 -9.50 -51.04
CA ARG A 676 -15.70 -8.55 -52.06
C ARG A 676 -15.46 -9.23 -53.41
N THR A 677 -14.95 -10.45 -53.40
CA THR A 677 -14.57 -11.19 -54.62
C THR A 677 -15.74 -11.39 -55.60
N PRO A 678 -16.87 -12.02 -55.22
CA PRO A 678 -18.03 -12.15 -56.12
C PRO A 678 -18.69 -10.80 -56.40
N LEU A 679 -18.69 -9.85 -55.46
CA LEU A 679 -19.29 -8.54 -55.69
C LEU A 679 -18.54 -7.77 -56.78
N THR A 680 -17.21 -7.91 -56.82
CA THR A 680 -16.36 -7.33 -57.88
C THR A 680 -16.64 -8.01 -59.22
N SER A 681 -16.79 -9.33 -59.23
CA SER A 681 -17.13 -10.12 -60.42
C SER A 681 -18.50 -9.71 -60.99
N ILE A 682 -19.54 -9.70 -60.16
CA ILE A 682 -20.90 -9.26 -60.52
C ILE A 682 -20.88 -7.85 -61.09
N SER A 683 -20.18 -6.92 -60.42
CA SER A 683 -20.13 -5.53 -60.84
C SER A 683 -19.40 -5.35 -62.17
N GLY A 684 -18.25 -6.02 -62.36
CA GLY A 684 -17.48 -5.95 -63.62
C GLY A 684 -18.18 -6.63 -64.80
N ASN A 685 -18.86 -7.74 -64.54
CA ASN A 685 -19.71 -8.42 -65.51
C ASN A 685 -20.92 -7.57 -65.92
N ALA A 686 -21.57 -6.90 -64.96
CA ALA A 686 -22.65 -5.95 -65.22
C ALA A 686 -22.15 -4.72 -66.00
N GLU A 687 -20.99 -4.16 -65.64
CA GLU A 687 -20.36 -3.04 -66.36
C GLU A 687 -20.04 -3.41 -67.81
N THR A 688 -19.53 -4.62 -68.06
CA THR A 688 -19.25 -5.14 -69.40
C THR A 688 -20.53 -5.25 -70.25
N LEU A 689 -21.64 -5.69 -69.66
CA LEU A 689 -22.95 -5.71 -70.31
C LEU A 689 -23.51 -4.31 -70.57
N MET A 690 -23.24 -3.34 -69.68
CA MET A 690 -23.73 -1.97 -69.85
C MET A 690 -22.93 -1.18 -70.89
N GLY A 691 -21.61 -1.42 -71.02
CA GLY A 691 -20.71 -0.68 -71.92
C GLY A 691 -20.56 -1.28 -73.32
N ASN A 692 -20.54 -2.61 -73.44
CA ASN A 692 -20.16 -3.31 -74.68
C ASN A 692 -21.27 -4.25 -75.23
N ASP A 693 -22.55 -4.04 -74.88
CA ASP A 693 -23.65 -4.97 -75.23
C ASP A 693 -23.72 -5.30 -76.73
N SER A 694 -23.49 -4.30 -77.58
CA SER A 694 -23.57 -4.43 -79.04
C SER A 694 -22.43 -5.22 -79.67
N GLU A 695 -21.30 -5.41 -78.97
CA GLU A 695 -20.12 -6.13 -79.46
C GLU A 695 -20.03 -7.57 -78.93
N LEU A 696 -20.86 -7.92 -77.94
CA LEU A 696 -20.88 -9.24 -77.33
C LEU A 696 -21.71 -10.23 -78.15
N SER A 697 -21.13 -11.38 -78.47
CA SER A 697 -21.89 -12.49 -79.06
C SER A 697 -22.98 -12.99 -78.09
N ARG A 698 -24.04 -13.59 -78.63
CA ARG A 698 -25.13 -14.16 -77.83
C ARG A 698 -24.65 -15.23 -76.83
N GLN A 699 -23.58 -15.95 -77.16
CA GLN A 699 -22.94 -16.91 -76.26
C GLN A 699 -22.20 -16.22 -75.10
N GLN A 700 -21.41 -15.18 -75.38
CA GLN A 700 -20.72 -14.41 -74.34
C GLN A 700 -21.70 -13.73 -73.39
N ARG A 701 -22.80 -13.17 -73.92
CA ARG A 701 -23.84 -12.54 -73.11
C ARG A 701 -24.51 -13.52 -72.15
N ASN A 702 -24.86 -14.71 -72.64
CA ASN A 702 -25.43 -15.76 -71.80
C ASN A 702 -24.44 -16.27 -70.74
N ALA A 703 -23.15 -16.29 -71.05
CA ALA A 703 -22.12 -16.63 -70.06
C ALA A 703 -22.07 -15.57 -68.95
N ILE A 704 -22.04 -14.28 -69.29
CA ILE A 704 -22.00 -13.19 -68.30
C ILE A 704 -23.27 -13.18 -67.42
N TYR A 705 -24.46 -13.38 -68.00
CA TYR A 705 -25.70 -13.50 -67.21
C TYR A 705 -25.64 -14.67 -66.22
N LYS A 706 -25.09 -15.80 -66.66
CA LYS A 706 -24.92 -16.98 -65.80
C LYS A 706 -23.93 -16.73 -64.69
N ASP A 707 -22.81 -16.07 -64.97
CA ASP A 707 -21.78 -15.75 -63.96
C ASP A 707 -22.33 -14.78 -62.90
N ILE A 708 -23.09 -13.74 -63.30
CA ILE A 708 -23.77 -12.84 -62.36
C ILE A 708 -24.76 -13.61 -61.47
N TYR A 709 -25.56 -14.50 -62.06
CA TYR A 709 -26.56 -15.29 -61.33
C TYR A 709 -25.89 -16.26 -60.35
N ASP A 710 -24.87 -16.99 -60.81
CA ASP A 710 -24.12 -17.97 -60.00
C ASP A 710 -23.42 -17.27 -58.83
N ASP A 711 -22.76 -16.12 -59.06
CA ASP A 711 -22.09 -15.34 -58.00
C ASP A 711 -23.09 -14.71 -57.01
N SER A 712 -24.28 -14.32 -57.47
CA SER A 712 -25.34 -13.77 -56.61
C SER A 712 -25.94 -14.84 -55.71
N MET A 713 -26.24 -16.02 -56.26
CA MET A 713 -26.71 -17.16 -55.47
C MET A 713 -25.65 -17.65 -54.49
N TRP A 714 -24.37 -17.59 -54.88
CA TRP A 714 -23.26 -17.88 -53.97
C TRP A 714 -23.22 -16.93 -52.77
N LEU A 715 -23.40 -15.61 -52.99
CA LEU A 715 -23.47 -14.62 -51.92
C LEU A 715 -24.64 -14.85 -50.96
N VAL A 716 -25.82 -15.23 -51.48
CA VAL A 716 -27.00 -15.55 -50.66
C VAL A 716 -26.70 -16.73 -49.75
N ASN A 717 -26.23 -17.85 -50.31
CA ASN A 717 -25.89 -19.04 -49.54
C ASN A 717 -24.80 -18.77 -48.50
N LEU A 718 -23.83 -17.90 -48.82
CA LEU A 718 -22.79 -17.48 -47.91
C LEU A 718 -23.37 -16.75 -46.67
N VAL A 719 -24.20 -15.74 -46.91
CA VAL A 719 -24.81 -14.94 -45.82
C VAL A 719 -25.70 -15.82 -44.96
N GLU A 720 -26.49 -16.71 -45.56
CA GLU A 720 -27.37 -17.63 -44.83
C GLU A 720 -26.59 -18.64 -43.97
N ASN A 721 -25.51 -19.22 -44.50
CA ASN A 721 -24.63 -20.10 -43.73
C ASN A 721 -23.97 -19.38 -42.55
N LEU A 722 -23.51 -18.13 -42.75
CA LEU A 722 -22.91 -17.32 -41.68
C LEU A 722 -23.94 -16.97 -40.59
N LEU A 723 -25.16 -16.59 -40.98
CA LEU A 723 -26.25 -16.30 -40.04
C LEU A 723 -26.66 -17.57 -39.26
N SER A 724 -26.64 -18.73 -39.90
CA SER A 724 -26.97 -20.00 -39.26
C SER A 724 -25.93 -20.38 -38.21
N VAL A 725 -24.63 -20.32 -38.54
CA VAL A 725 -23.54 -20.60 -37.58
C VAL A 725 -23.59 -19.63 -36.39
N THR A 726 -23.74 -18.33 -36.64
CA THR A 726 -23.79 -17.32 -35.55
C THR A 726 -25.02 -17.44 -34.66
N ARG A 727 -26.18 -17.88 -35.18
CA ARG A 727 -27.38 -18.11 -34.37
C ARG A 727 -27.23 -19.32 -33.44
N ILE A 728 -26.57 -20.38 -33.94
CA ILE A 728 -26.29 -21.61 -33.18
C ILE A 728 -25.23 -21.33 -32.08
N GLU A 729 -24.11 -20.67 -32.41
CA GLU A 729 -23.05 -20.38 -31.43
C GLU A 729 -23.50 -19.45 -30.29
N ASN A 730 -24.42 -18.53 -30.55
CA ASN A 730 -24.97 -17.63 -29.52
C ASN A 730 -26.15 -18.26 -28.74
N GLY A 731 -26.52 -19.51 -29.01
CA GLY A 731 -27.64 -20.20 -28.34
C GLY A 731 -29.01 -19.57 -28.63
N SER A 732 -29.13 -18.77 -29.68
CA SER A 732 -30.33 -17.98 -30.02
C SER A 732 -31.30 -18.69 -30.98
N MET A 733 -30.99 -19.93 -31.37
CA MET A 733 -31.77 -20.72 -32.31
C MET A 733 -32.65 -21.73 -31.57
N GLU A 734 -33.97 -21.61 -31.72
CA GLU A 734 -34.91 -22.64 -31.26
C GLU A 734 -34.94 -23.77 -32.29
N LEU A 735 -34.64 -25.01 -31.87
CA LEU A 735 -34.67 -26.20 -32.71
C LEU A 735 -36.09 -26.79 -32.71
N ASN A 736 -36.67 -27.03 -33.88
CA ASN A 736 -37.94 -27.73 -33.99
C ASN A 736 -37.71 -29.23 -34.23
N ILE A 737 -37.39 -29.96 -33.16
CA ILE A 737 -37.08 -31.39 -33.21
C ILE A 737 -38.37 -32.21 -33.27
N GLN A 738 -38.56 -32.96 -34.34
CA GLN A 738 -39.69 -33.85 -34.57
C GLN A 738 -39.23 -35.20 -35.14
N GLY A 739 -40.02 -36.25 -34.93
CA GLY A 739 -39.76 -37.59 -35.46
C GLY A 739 -40.14 -37.70 -36.92
N GLU A 740 -39.17 -37.99 -37.77
CA GLU A 740 -39.34 -37.99 -39.22
C GLU A 740 -38.62 -39.18 -39.85
N ILE A 741 -39.15 -39.67 -40.97
CA ILE A 741 -38.58 -40.81 -41.70
C ILE A 741 -37.30 -40.36 -42.39
N LEU A 742 -36.18 -40.97 -42.00
CA LEU A 742 -34.85 -40.56 -42.46
C LEU A 742 -34.66 -40.77 -43.98
N GLU A 743 -35.31 -41.79 -44.55
CA GLU A 743 -35.34 -42.04 -45.99
C GLU A 743 -35.97 -40.89 -46.78
N ASP A 744 -37.06 -40.29 -46.27
CA ASP A 744 -37.72 -39.15 -46.92
C ASP A 744 -36.82 -37.91 -46.89
N VAL A 745 -36.16 -37.66 -45.75
CA VAL A 745 -35.23 -36.53 -45.60
C VAL A 745 -34.01 -36.68 -46.53
N ILE A 746 -33.43 -37.88 -46.63
CA ILE A 746 -32.32 -38.17 -47.55
C ILE A 746 -32.77 -38.01 -49.01
N THR A 747 -33.94 -38.55 -49.35
CA THR A 747 -34.49 -38.48 -50.71
C THR A 747 -34.77 -37.04 -51.12
N GLU A 748 -35.33 -36.23 -50.22
CA GLU A 748 -35.57 -34.82 -50.47
C GLU A 748 -34.25 -34.04 -50.58
N ALA A 749 -33.27 -34.30 -49.71
CA ALA A 749 -31.95 -33.68 -49.81
C ALA A 749 -31.29 -33.95 -51.19
N LEU A 750 -31.38 -35.17 -51.70
CA LEU A 750 -30.83 -35.56 -52.99
C LEU A 750 -31.48 -34.88 -54.20
N ARG A 751 -32.70 -34.36 -54.07
CA ARG A 751 -33.33 -33.54 -55.12
C ARG A 751 -32.67 -32.17 -55.28
N HIS A 752 -32.07 -31.66 -54.21
CA HIS A 752 -31.44 -30.33 -54.16
C HIS A 752 -29.92 -30.37 -54.39
N VAL A 753 -29.30 -31.55 -54.39
CA VAL A 753 -27.88 -31.73 -54.73
C VAL A 753 -27.63 -31.36 -56.19
N ASN A 754 -26.59 -30.56 -56.45
CA ASN A 754 -26.33 -30.02 -57.78
C ASN A 754 -25.61 -31.02 -58.69
N ARG A 755 -26.37 -31.86 -59.41
CA ARG A 755 -25.85 -32.95 -60.27
C ARG A 755 -25.47 -32.53 -61.70
N ARG A 756 -25.46 -31.23 -62.02
CA ARG A 756 -25.31 -30.77 -63.41
C ARG A 756 -23.93 -31.12 -63.99
N GLY A 757 -23.92 -32.03 -64.97
CA GLY A 757 -22.75 -32.38 -65.79
C GLY A 757 -21.76 -33.35 -65.16
N ARG A 758 -22.17 -34.15 -64.16
CA ARG A 758 -21.27 -35.12 -63.50
C ARG A 758 -21.85 -36.54 -63.51
N GLU A 759 -20.98 -37.53 -63.75
CA GLU A 759 -21.32 -38.93 -64.03
C GLU A 759 -21.14 -39.85 -62.80
N GLN A 760 -21.32 -39.33 -61.58
CA GLN A 760 -21.24 -40.13 -60.35
C GLN A 760 -22.51 -40.94 -60.07
N VAL A 761 -22.34 -42.13 -59.51
CA VAL A 761 -23.44 -42.99 -59.05
C VAL A 761 -23.68 -42.73 -57.57
N ILE A 762 -24.91 -42.35 -57.19
CA ILE A 762 -25.31 -42.17 -55.80
C ILE A 762 -26.22 -43.34 -55.41
N THR A 763 -25.79 -44.12 -54.43
CA THR A 763 -26.53 -45.28 -53.89
C THR A 763 -27.03 -44.94 -52.49
N VAL A 764 -28.32 -45.20 -52.22
CA VAL A 764 -28.94 -44.99 -50.90
C VAL A 764 -29.35 -46.32 -50.32
N GLU A 765 -28.89 -46.63 -49.11
CA GLU A 765 -29.30 -47.80 -48.32
C GLU A 765 -29.88 -47.34 -46.98
N CYS A 766 -31.19 -47.48 -46.78
CA CYS A 766 -31.85 -47.14 -45.52
C CYS A 766 -32.59 -48.37 -44.94
N ASP A 767 -32.58 -48.51 -43.62
CA ASP A 767 -33.50 -49.45 -42.94
C ASP A 767 -34.95 -48.94 -43.10
N GLU A 768 -35.90 -49.84 -43.41
CA GLU A 768 -37.32 -49.49 -43.61
C GLU A 768 -37.92 -48.82 -42.37
N LEU A 769 -38.66 -47.72 -42.58
CA LEU A 769 -39.37 -46.96 -41.54
C LEU A 769 -38.49 -46.46 -40.38
N LEU A 770 -37.20 -46.18 -40.63
CA LEU A 770 -36.30 -45.60 -39.64
C LEU A 770 -36.66 -44.15 -39.33
N MET A 771 -37.36 -43.91 -38.21
CA MET A 771 -37.66 -42.57 -37.72
C MET A 771 -36.57 -42.06 -36.78
N ALA A 772 -36.16 -40.81 -36.95
CA ALA A 772 -35.19 -40.14 -36.10
C ALA A 772 -35.66 -38.74 -35.70
N ARG A 773 -35.31 -38.33 -34.48
CA ARG A 773 -35.63 -37.01 -33.92
C ARG A 773 -34.69 -35.96 -34.48
N MET A 774 -35.21 -35.07 -35.33
CA MET A 774 -34.39 -34.03 -35.96
C MET A 774 -35.21 -32.79 -36.31
N ASP A 775 -34.52 -31.65 -36.47
CA ASP A 775 -35.03 -30.54 -37.24
C ASP A 775 -34.82 -30.83 -38.73
N VAL A 776 -35.90 -31.11 -39.45
CA VAL A 776 -35.88 -31.53 -40.86
C VAL A 776 -35.10 -30.55 -41.73
N LYS A 777 -35.31 -29.24 -41.54
CA LYS A 777 -34.70 -28.21 -42.41
C LYS A 777 -33.19 -28.17 -42.22
N LEU A 778 -32.74 -28.23 -40.97
CA LEU A 778 -31.32 -28.22 -40.66
C LEU A 778 -30.64 -29.53 -41.06
N MET A 779 -31.28 -30.67 -40.84
CA MET A 779 -30.70 -31.97 -41.20
C MET A 779 -30.63 -32.18 -42.71
N LEU A 780 -31.64 -31.71 -43.45
CA LEU A 780 -31.62 -31.66 -44.91
C LEU A 780 -30.41 -30.85 -45.40
N GLN A 781 -30.09 -29.72 -44.76
CA GLN A 781 -28.90 -28.93 -45.08
C GLN A 781 -27.58 -29.68 -44.79
N VAL A 782 -27.51 -30.46 -43.70
CA VAL A 782 -26.34 -31.29 -43.38
C VAL A 782 -26.10 -32.33 -44.48
N ILE A 783 -27.16 -33.04 -44.90
CA ILE A 783 -27.08 -34.07 -45.93
C ILE A 783 -26.71 -33.47 -47.29
N ILE A 784 -27.30 -32.32 -47.67
CA ILE A 784 -26.91 -31.59 -48.88
C ILE A 784 -25.43 -31.22 -48.82
N ASN A 785 -24.96 -30.60 -47.73
CA ASN A 785 -23.58 -30.13 -47.62
C ASN A 785 -22.56 -31.27 -47.69
N LEU A 786 -22.83 -32.40 -47.03
CA LEU A 786 -21.96 -33.58 -47.08
C LEU A 786 -21.96 -34.22 -48.47
N THR A 787 -23.13 -34.30 -49.11
CA THR A 787 -23.25 -34.90 -50.45
C THR A 787 -22.66 -34.00 -51.53
N ASP A 788 -22.85 -32.69 -51.46
CA ASP A 788 -22.23 -31.71 -52.36
C ASP A 788 -20.70 -31.73 -52.22
N ASN A 789 -20.17 -31.90 -51.00
CA ASN A 789 -18.75 -32.10 -50.79
C ASN A 789 -18.26 -33.40 -51.44
N ALA A 790 -18.96 -34.52 -51.23
CA ALA A 790 -18.63 -35.80 -51.86
C ALA A 790 -18.69 -35.70 -53.40
N VAL A 791 -19.69 -35.02 -53.97
CA VAL A 791 -19.78 -34.78 -55.42
C VAL A 791 -18.64 -33.89 -55.90
N LYS A 792 -18.26 -32.87 -55.11
CA LYS A 792 -17.26 -31.85 -55.46
C LYS A 792 -15.85 -32.41 -55.55
N TYR A 793 -15.44 -33.19 -54.54
CA TYR A 793 -14.05 -33.60 -54.33
C TYR A 793 -13.71 -35.00 -54.87
N THR A 794 -14.68 -35.68 -55.45
CA THR A 794 -14.52 -37.05 -55.97
C THR A 794 -14.51 -37.06 -57.51
N PRO A 795 -13.61 -37.85 -58.16
CA PRO A 795 -13.51 -37.92 -59.64
C PRO A 795 -14.81 -38.36 -60.35
N PRO A 796 -14.96 -38.13 -61.67
CA PRO A 796 -16.07 -38.67 -62.46
C PRO A 796 -16.13 -40.21 -62.39
N HIS A 797 -17.33 -40.81 -62.47
CA HIS A 797 -17.61 -42.26 -62.33
C HIS A 797 -17.36 -42.86 -60.94
N SER A 798 -17.18 -42.03 -59.92
CA SER A 798 -17.13 -42.46 -58.54
C SER A 798 -18.50 -42.86 -57.99
N GLU A 799 -18.45 -43.62 -56.89
CA GLU A 799 -19.63 -44.02 -56.14
C GLU A 799 -19.71 -43.24 -54.82
N ILE A 800 -20.87 -42.67 -54.56
CA ILE A 800 -21.21 -42.01 -53.30
C ILE A 800 -22.33 -42.83 -52.67
N MET A 801 -22.09 -43.32 -51.47
CA MET A 801 -22.98 -44.23 -50.76
C MET A 801 -23.49 -43.57 -49.49
N ILE A 802 -24.80 -43.34 -49.42
CA ILE A 802 -25.47 -42.81 -48.23
C ILE A 802 -26.15 -43.99 -47.53
N LYS A 803 -25.76 -44.26 -46.29
CA LYS A 803 -26.40 -45.29 -45.47
C LYS A 803 -27.05 -44.70 -44.23
N ALA A 804 -28.23 -45.20 -43.91
CA ALA A 804 -28.91 -44.93 -42.66
C ALA A 804 -29.31 -46.26 -42.02
N ARG A 805 -28.73 -46.60 -40.87
CA ARG A 805 -29.01 -47.86 -40.17
C ARG A 805 -29.30 -47.63 -38.70
N ARG A 806 -30.20 -48.44 -38.15
CA ARG A 806 -30.46 -48.46 -36.71
C ARG A 806 -29.33 -49.19 -36.00
N HIS A 807 -28.75 -48.54 -35.00
CA HIS A 807 -27.78 -49.15 -34.09
C HIS A 807 -28.20 -48.85 -32.64
N GLY A 808 -28.96 -49.78 -32.04
CA GLY A 808 -29.57 -49.58 -30.73
C GLY A 808 -30.63 -48.48 -30.76
N ASP A 809 -30.49 -47.48 -29.89
CA ASP A 809 -31.38 -46.32 -29.77
C ASP A 809 -30.97 -45.15 -30.67
N LYS A 810 -30.01 -45.36 -31.58
CA LYS A 810 -29.50 -44.34 -32.48
C LYS A 810 -29.63 -44.73 -33.95
N ALA A 811 -29.97 -43.75 -34.79
CA ALA A 811 -29.89 -43.83 -36.23
C ALA A 811 -28.50 -43.34 -36.65
N VAL A 812 -27.69 -44.23 -37.23
CA VAL A 812 -26.35 -43.90 -37.71
C VAL A 812 -26.45 -43.56 -39.19
N VAL A 813 -26.07 -42.33 -39.53
CA VAL A 813 -26.04 -41.83 -40.90
C VAL A 813 -24.60 -41.72 -41.37
N THR A 814 -24.30 -42.33 -42.51
CA THR A 814 -22.98 -42.27 -43.14
C THR A 814 -23.07 -41.82 -44.58
N VAL A 815 -22.26 -40.83 -44.94
CA VAL A 815 -22.02 -40.43 -46.34
C VAL A 815 -20.59 -40.86 -46.68
N ALA A 816 -20.47 -41.89 -47.52
CA ALA A 816 -19.20 -42.46 -47.94
C ALA A 816 -18.93 -42.15 -49.41
N ASP A 817 -17.71 -41.72 -49.73
CA ASP A 817 -17.24 -41.56 -51.10
C ASP A 817 -16.03 -42.47 -51.37
N ASN A 818 -15.76 -42.77 -52.64
CA ASN A 818 -14.55 -43.46 -53.06
C ASN A 818 -13.53 -42.49 -53.71
N GLY A 819 -13.37 -41.29 -53.14
CA GLY A 819 -12.44 -40.27 -53.59
C GLY A 819 -10.98 -40.51 -53.17
N PRO A 820 -10.13 -39.48 -53.28
CA PRO A 820 -8.71 -39.57 -52.92
C PRO A 820 -8.46 -39.74 -51.41
N GLY A 821 -9.49 -39.67 -50.58
CA GLY A 821 -9.39 -39.70 -49.11
C GLY A 821 -8.88 -38.39 -48.52
N ILE A 822 -8.76 -38.35 -47.20
CA ILE A 822 -8.32 -37.15 -46.45
C ILE A 822 -7.13 -37.51 -45.57
N LYS A 823 -6.08 -36.70 -45.59
CA LYS A 823 -4.87 -36.96 -44.79
C LYS A 823 -5.15 -36.86 -43.30
N GLU A 824 -4.47 -37.69 -42.51
CA GLU A 824 -4.67 -37.78 -41.06
C GLU A 824 -4.44 -36.44 -40.34
N ASP A 825 -3.46 -35.64 -40.76
CA ASP A 825 -3.13 -34.33 -40.20
C ASP A 825 -4.16 -33.24 -40.53
N GLU A 826 -5.04 -33.49 -41.51
CA GLU A 826 -6.10 -32.56 -41.92
C GLU A 826 -7.44 -32.87 -41.27
N LYS A 827 -7.70 -34.12 -40.82
CA LYS A 827 -8.99 -34.58 -40.27
C LYS A 827 -9.51 -33.72 -39.11
N ASP A 828 -8.63 -33.36 -38.16
CA ASP A 828 -8.98 -32.51 -37.01
C ASP A 828 -9.25 -31.04 -37.40
N ARG A 829 -8.74 -30.61 -38.56
CA ARG A 829 -8.85 -29.22 -39.04
C ARG A 829 -10.02 -29.03 -40.00
N LEU A 830 -10.57 -30.10 -40.58
CA LEU A 830 -11.68 -30.05 -41.55
C LEU A 830 -12.93 -29.30 -41.07
N PHE A 831 -13.19 -29.35 -39.77
CA PHE A 831 -14.37 -28.72 -39.18
C PHE A 831 -14.12 -27.28 -38.70
N GLN A 832 -12.86 -26.81 -38.74
CA GLN A 832 -12.52 -25.43 -38.38
C GLN A 832 -13.10 -24.46 -39.42
N MET A 833 -13.68 -23.35 -38.92
CA MET A 833 -14.20 -22.28 -39.77
C MET A 833 -13.12 -21.81 -40.76
N PHE A 834 -13.48 -21.73 -42.04
CA PHE A 834 -12.63 -21.25 -43.13
C PHE A 834 -11.44 -22.14 -43.50
N TYR A 835 -11.35 -23.36 -42.96
CA TYR A 835 -10.33 -24.30 -43.36
C TYR A 835 -10.70 -25.00 -44.68
N THR A 836 -9.74 -25.05 -45.61
CA THR A 836 -9.83 -25.80 -46.86
C THR A 836 -8.49 -26.48 -47.12
N SER A 837 -8.46 -27.79 -47.36
CA SER A 837 -7.22 -28.48 -47.76
C SER A 837 -6.79 -27.97 -49.16
N SER A 838 -5.54 -27.53 -49.27
CA SER A 838 -5.05 -26.80 -50.45
C SER A 838 -4.41 -27.69 -51.53
N ASN A 839 -4.57 -27.26 -52.79
CA ASN A 839 -3.59 -27.28 -53.90
C ASN A 839 -3.67 -28.23 -55.12
N THR A 840 -4.82 -28.81 -55.49
CA THR A 840 -5.00 -29.32 -56.87
C THR A 840 -6.45 -29.25 -57.34
N VAL A 841 -6.85 -28.15 -57.99
CA VAL A 841 -7.69 -28.04 -59.22
C VAL A 841 -7.90 -26.54 -59.47
N SER A 842 -7.39 -26.05 -60.59
CA SER A 842 -7.35 -24.65 -61.01
C SER A 842 -8.64 -24.20 -61.69
N ASP A 843 -9.78 -24.22 -60.99
CA ASP A 843 -11.00 -23.60 -61.51
C ASP A 843 -11.79 -22.86 -60.42
N GLY A 844 -12.27 -21.66 -60.78
CA GLY A 844 -12.68 -20.54 -59.91
C GLY A 844 -13.87 -20.72 -58.97
N ARG A 845 -14.13 -21.91 -58.41
CA ARG A 845 -15.22 -22.16 -57.44
C ARG A 845 -14.67 -22.68 -56.11
N ARG A 846 -13.92 -21.81 -55.41
CA ARG A 846 -13.48 -22.04 -54.01
C ARG A 846 -14.70 -22.29 -53.12
N GLY A 847 -14.69 -23.38 -52.34
CA GLY A 847 -15.63 -23.57 -51.23
C GLY A 847 -15.10 -22.85 -50.00
N MET A 848 -15.94 -22.22 -49.18
CA MET A 848 -15.48 -21.38 -48.06
C MET A 848 -15.00 -22.16 -46.83
N GLY A 849 -15.10 -23.49 -46.79
CA GLY A 849 -14.80 -24.26 -45.58
C GLY A 849 -15.83 -24.06 -44.45
N LEU A 850 -16.94 -23.35 -44.69
CA LEU A 850 -18.03 -23.19 -43.72
C LEU A 850 -19.03 -24.35 -43.72
N GLY A 851 -19.10 -25.13 -44.81
CA GLY A 851 -20.09 -26.20 -44.93
C GLY A 851 -19.94 -27.30 -43.87
N LEU A 852 -18.70 -27.74 -43.62
CA LEU A 852 -18.42 -28.75 -42.61
C LEU A 852 -18.55 -28.21 -41.17
N THR A 853 -18.19 -26.94 -40.94
CA THR A 853 -18.45 -26.28 -39.65
C THR A 853 -19.95 -26.17 -39.37
N LEU A 854 -20.76 -25.83 -40.37
CA LEU A 854 -22.22 -25.82 -40.24
C LEU A 854 -22.74 -27.23 -39.92
N CYS A 855 -22.25 -28.27 -40.61
CA CYS A 855 -22.61 -29.64 -40.29
C CYS A 855 -22.28 -30.01 -38.84
N GLN A 856 -21.09 -29.62 -38.35
CA GLN A 856 -20.69 -29.86 -36.97
C GLN A 856 -21.57 -29.10 -35.97
N ALA A 857 -21.89 -27.83 -36.25
CA ALA A 857 -22.74 -27.01 -35.39
C ALA A 857 -24.17 -27.54 -35.32
N VAL A 858 -24.75 -27.94 -36.45
CA VAL A 858 -26.10 -28.51 -36.52
C VAL A 858 -26.16 -29.87 -35.81
N VAL A 859 -25.22 -30.78 -36.09
CA VAL A 859 -25.18 -32.11 -35.45
C VAL A 859 -24.92 -31.99 -33.94
N GLY A 860 -24.04 -31.06 -33.52
CA GLY A 860 -23.81 -30.73 -32.12
C GLY A 860 -25.04 -30.18 -31.41
N ALA A 861 -25.82 -29.34 -32.08
CA ALA A 861 -27.09 -28.82 -31.57
C ALA A 861 -28.14 -29.94 -31.38
N HIS A 862 -28.04 -31.04 -32.12
CA HIS A 862 -28.83 -32.27 -31.96
C HIS A 862 -28.23 -33.27 -30.96
N GLY A 863 -27.23 -32.85 -30.16
CA GLY A 863 -26.63 -33.68 -29.10
C GLY A 863 -25.65 -34.75 -29.58
N SER A 864 -25.20 -34.69 -30.85
CA SER A 864 -24.31 -35.69 -31.44
C SER A 864 -23.02 -35.08 -32.00
N GLU A 865 -22.07 -35.93 -32.36
CA GLU A 865 -20.78 -35.52 -32.94
C GLU A 865 -20.66 -36.08 -34.37
N ILE A 866 -20.16 -35.26 -35.30
CA ILE A 866 -19.81 -35.70 -36.66
C ILE A 866 -18.34 -36.11 -36.71
N LYS A 867 -18.06 -37.30 -37.25
CA LYS A 867 -16.71 -37.87 -37.37
C LYS A 867 -16.38 -38.23 -38.81
N VAL A 868 -15.09 -38.25 -39.12
CA VAL A 868 -14.56 -38.62 -40.43
C VAL A 868 -13.66 -39.84 -40.31
N TYR A 869 -13.85 -40.82 -41.18
CA TYR A 869 -13.08 -42.05 -41.26
C TYR A 869 -12.62 -42.29 -42.70
N ASP A 870 -11.61 -43.14 -42.89
CA ASP A 870 -11.20 -43.56 -44.24
C ASP A 870 -12.15 -44.63 -44.79
N ASN A 871 -12.48 -44.53 -46.07
CA ASN A 871 -13.26 -45.56 -46.77
C ASN A 871 -12.34 -46.63 -47.39
N VAL A 872 -12.82 -47.86 -47.49
CA VAL A 872 -12.05 -49.00 -48.04
C VAL A 872 -12.62 -49.36 -49.42
N PRO A 873 -11.81 -49.49 -50.50
CA PRO A 873 -10.34 -49.44 -50.54
C PRO A 873 -9.71 -48.03 -50.56
N HIS A 874 -10.47 -46.97 -50.86
CA HIS A 874 -10.04 -45.57 -50.73
C HIS A 874 -11.26 -44.64 -50.60
N GLY A 875 -11.09 -43.44 -50.03
CA GLY A 875 -12.11 -42.39 -49.91
C GLY A 875 -12.35 -41.93 -48.47
N ALA A 876 -13.45 -41.21 -48.21
CA ALA A 876 -13.80 -40.73 -46.88
C ALA A 876 -15.23 -41.17 -46.48
N VAL A 877 -15.45 -41.33 -45.17
CA VAL A 877 -16.75 -41.63 -44.57
C VAL A 877 -17.06 -40.59 -43.51
N PHE A 878 -18.05 -39.74 -43.76
CA PHE A 878 -18.60 -38.84 -42.76
C PHE A 878 -19.75 -39.54 -42.03
N ARG A 879 -19.65 -39.63 -40.70
CA ARG A 879 -20.61 -40.32 -39.85
C ARG A 879 -21.14 -39.39 -38.76
N PHE A 880 -22.46 -39.38 -38.56
CA PHE A 880 -23.10 -38.78 -37.39
C PHE A 880 -24.26 -39.66 -36.92
N GLU A 881 -24.77 -39.35 -35.73
CA GLU A 881 -25.81 -40.14 -35.06
C GLU A 881 -27.01 -39.24 -34.71
N LEU A 882 -28.21 -39.80 -34.72
CA LEU A 882 -29.45 -39.16 -34.26
C LEU A 882 -30.20 -40.09 -33.32
N GLU A 883 -31.02 -39.54 -32.42
CA GLU A 883 -31.90 -40.34 -31.56
C GLU A 883 -33.02 -40.95 -32.40
N VAL A 884 -33.26 -42.26 -32.26
CA VAL A 884 -34.38 -42.94 -32.92
C VAL A 884 -35.69 -42.57 -32.23
N GLU A 885 -36.74 -42.32 -33.01
CA GLU A 885 -38.10 -42.23 -32.49
C GLU A 885 -38.81 -43.54 -32.77
N GLU A 886 -39.42 -44.15 -31.74
CA GLU A 886 -40.20 -45.37 -31.95
C GLU A 886 -41.47 -45.05 -32.74
N VAL A 887 -41.74 -45.86 -33.77
CA VAL A 887 -42.99 -45.80 -34.52
C VAL A 887 -44.10 -46.25 -33.57
N ILE A 888 -44.86 -45.31 -33.00
CA ILE A 888 -46.12 -45.61 -32.33
C ILE A 888 -47.14 -45.86 -33.44
N LEU A 889 -47.26 -47.14 -33.85
CA LEU A 889 -48.29 -47.60 -34.79
C LEU A 889 -49.70 -47.43 -34.24
#